data_AF-A0A2E5WBV9-F1
#
_entry.id   AF-A0A2E5WBV9-F1
#
_cell.length_a   1.000
_cell.length_b   1.000
_cell.length_c   1.000
_cell.angle_alpha   90.00
_cell.angle_beta   90.00
_cell.angle_gamma   90.00
#
_symmetry.space_group_name_H-M   'P 1'
#
loop_
_entity.id
_entity.type
_entity.pdbx_description
1 polymer ?
#
loop_
_entity_poly.entity_id
_entity_poly.type
_entity_poly.pdbx_seq_one_letter_code
_entity_poly.pdbx_strand_id
1 'polypeptide(L)'
;MATAPDARQMFGWVELSPQDSVVAGSTGSFQLTYHVGEYGIDDGGTVKVSVRFASDWGKPQFDDPQGLNYTTVHTDGPGRIQTRFDPKGFIRPWQKCLVIDNAEWALSKGDRITVTYGDRSQGSPGTVVQTFREHTFEFRVAVDAFGTGQFVVLDDQPTLEIVPAEAAKLVVITPTRVEVGESFAVGVKVEDTWGNPAVGHGGPVQVDVADGVDGMPTSIDFADQEGVVRIEGVRCTKAGRLLFKATADGLDSGEGPPIDVVEQMGPLRPFWGDLHGQSEETVGTNSVEDYFRFARDVSLVDFTGHQGNDFQITPEFWERIGRCAKDFDDPGRFVVFPGYEWSATTPAGGDRNVHYLEDDQPIHRTSHWQIAGDEFGRASDRYPVGELFEQLKKGRPALVVPHIGGRPANLAFHDPDLEPIIEIYSAWGQFEWLLEEAIVRGYQVGFSGGSDDHKGRPGASYPGSSSFGVYGGLTCVLAAELTRAGIFEALKARRCYATSGQRIALDVSAKDDEGISRLMGEAFSVTGPDLSIHVDATGTHDIEEVLVVRGNPGVGTQVVDRFPETTERDKRRLRVVWSGARIKGRDRIATWDGELRLEGAQISQADGYAFDSAAEGIRSVSADHVAWQSVTSGDEDGVIVELADVGRGARLHFQSALTEFHLELDRIEDGPFVHPVGGEGLQVCVEYLPLGTGSRHVSFDAEIPLSGEDKAPSTEATAVYVRLTQVDGARAWSSPFYVSRG
;
A
#
# COMPACT_ATOMS: atom_id res chain seq x y z
N MET A 1 -34.97 -19.00 37.25
CA MET A 1 -34.04 -19.23 36.13
C MET A 1 -32.65 -19.12 36.72
N ALA A 2 -31.85 -20.18 36.70
CA ALA A 2 -30.45 -20.08 37.08
C ALA A 2 -29.77 -19.18 36.04
N THR A 3 -29.11 -18.12 36.48
CA THR A 3 -28.22 -17.33 35.63
C THR A 3 -27.21 -18.29 35.01
N ALA A 4 -26.98 -18.16 33.69
CA ALA A 4 -25.91 -18.91 33.04
C ALA A 4 -24.60 -18.70 33.83
N PRO A 5 -23.80 -19.76 34.04
CA PRO A 5 -22.55 -19.61 34.77
C PRO A 5 -21.64 -18.59 34.06
N ASP A 6 -20.99 -17.73 34.84
CA ASP A 6 -20.08 -16.69 34.37
C ASP A 6 -18.91 -17.31 33.59
N ALA A 7 -18.76 -16.97 32.30
CA ALA A 7 -17.71 -17.54 31.46
C ALA A 7 -16.32 -17.26 32.01
N ARG A 8 -16.12 -16.08 32.63
CA ARG A 8 -14.88 -15.72 33.33
C ARG A 8 -14.56 -16.68 34.48
N GLN A 9 -15.59 -17.06 35.25
CA GLN A 9 -15.43 -18.02 36.34
C GLN A 9 -15.10 -19.43 35.79
N MET A 10 -15.81 -19.87 34.75
CA MET A 10 -15.71 -21.23 34.26
C MET A 10 -14.45 -21.49 33.43
N PHE A 11 -14.15 -20.60 32.48
CA PHE A 11 -13.05 -20.73 31.53
C PHE A 11 -11.81 -19.90 31.90
N GLY A 12 -11.88 -19.07 32.95
CA GLY A 12 -10.76 -18.26 33.40
C GLY A 12 -10.74 -16.86 32.79
N TRP A 13 -9.63 -16.17 33.00
CA TRP A 13 -9.45 -14.78 32.58
C TRP A 13 -7.98 -14.46 32.31
N VAL A 14 -7.72 -13.32 31.69
CA VAL A 14 -6.37 -12.91 31.29
C VAL A 14 -6.07 -11.48 31.71
N GLU A 15 -4.80 -11.20 31.99
CA GLU A 15 -4.25 -9.85 32.17
C GLU A 15 -2.93 -9.68 31.41
N LEU A 16 -2.61 -8.43 31.09
CA LEU A 16 -1.37 -8.01 30.43
C LEU A 16 -0.62 -7.02 31.34
N SER A 17 0.70 -7.12 31.35
CA SER A 17 1.61 -6.18 32.02
C SER A 17 2.88 -5.97 31.18
N PRO A 18 3.39 -4.73 31.04
CA PRO A 18 2.79 -3.47 31.51
C PRO A 18 1.51 -3.11 30.71
N GLN A 19 0.73 -2.15 31.25
CA GLN A 19 -0.49 -1.62 30.61
C GLN A 19 -0.31 -0.20 30.06
N ASP A 20 0.87 0.39 30.24
CA ASP A 20 1.20 1.70 29.69
C ASP A 20 1.22 1.64 28.15
N SER A 21 0.91 2.77 27.51
CA SER A 21 1.05 2.91 26.06
C SER A 21 2.47 2.58 25.60
N VAL A 22 2.59 1.94 24.45
CA VAL A 22 3.88 1.53 23.88
C VAL A 22 4.17 2.28 22.58
N VAL A 23 5.44 2.59 22.34
CA VAL A 23 5.87 3.27 21.12
C VAL A 23 5.93 2.31 19.94
N ALA A 24 5.37 2.71 18.79
CA ALA A 24 5.39 1.96 17.54
C ALA A 24 6.81 1.60 17.09
N GLY A 25 7.02 0.34 16.68
CA GLY A 25 8.32 -0.17 16.23
C GLY A 25 9.40 -0.30 17.33
N SER A 26 9.08 0.04 18.58
CA SER A 26 10.01 -0.12 19.71
C SER A 26 10.19 -1.59 20.10
N THR A 27 11.18 -1.86 20.96
CA THR A 27 11.35 -3.20 21.55
C THR A 27 10.96 -3.21 23.03
N GLY A 28 10.16 -4.20 23.42
CA GLY A 28 9.64 -4.31 24.78
C GLY A 28 9.61 -5.75 25.31
N SER A 29 9.16 -5.89 26.56
CA SER A 29 8.87 -7.17 27.18
C SER A 29 7.48 -7.11 27.80
N PHE A 30 6.60 -8.03 27.43
CA PHE A 30 5.19 -8.03 27.82
C PHE A 30 4.80 -9.39 28.38
N GLN A 31 4.15 -9.37 29.53
CA GLN A 31 3.68 -10.57 30.21
C GLN A 31 2.17 -10.66 30.11
N LEU A 32 1.69 -11.67 29.40
CA LEU A 32 0.27 -12.06 29.38
C LEU A 32 0.09 -13.26 30.30
N THR A 33 -0.76 -13.11 31.32
CA THR A 33 -1.05 -14.17 32.29
C THR A 33 -2.49 -14.63 32.14
N TYR A 34 -2.68 -15.89 31.76
CA TYR A 34 -3.97 -16.57 31.79
C TYR A 34 -4.14 -17.29 33.13
N HIS A 35 -5.25 -17.01 33.81
CA HIS A 35 -5.64 -17.61 35.09
C HIS A 35 -6.71 -18.67 34.84
N VAL A 36 -6.40 -19.91 35.20
CA VAL A 36 -7.25 -21.08 34.91
C VAL A 36 -8.55 -21.02 35.73
N GLY A 37 -9.69 -21.19 35.04
CA GLY A 37 -11.04 -21.19 35.61
C GLY A 37 -11.45 -22.50 36.30
N GLU A 38 -12.71 -22.59 36.73
CA GLU A 38 -13.27 -23.76 37.44
C GLU A 38 -13.12 -25.07 36.66
N TYR A 39 -13.19 -25.03 35.32
CA TYR A 39 -13.06 -26.25 34.51
C TYR A 39 -11.64 -26.82 34.47
N GLY A 40 -10.62 -26.04 34.83
CA GLY A 40 -9.24 -26.44 34.58
C GLY A 40 -8.88 -26.38 33.10
N ILE A 41 -7.72 -26.94 32.75
CA ILE A 41 -7.34 -27.31 31.38
C ILE A 41 -6.88 -28.76 31.45
N ASP A 42 -7.61 -29.67 30.81
CA ASP A 42 -7.26 -31.09 30.80
C ASP A 42 -6.08 -31.41 29.88
N ASP A 43 -5.55 -32.62 29.95
CA ASP A 43 -4.64 -33.18 28.94
C ASP A 43 -5.27 -33.04 27.55
N GLY A 44 -4.52 -32.44 26.62
CA GLY A 44 -4.97 -32.16 25.26
C GLY A 44 -5.78 -30.86 25.12
N GLY A 45 -6.06 -30.16 26.23
CA GLY A 45 -6.62 -28.80 26.20
C GLY A 45 -5.64 -27.77 25.65
N THR A 46 -6.18 -26.66 25.14
CA THR A 46 -5.39 -25.64 24.43
C THR A 46 -5.82 -24.22 24.83
N VAL A 47 -4.83 -23.37 25.10
CA VAL A 47 -5.00 -21.91 25.17
C VAL A 47 -4.39 -21.28 23.92
N LYS A 48 -5.16 -20.41 23.26
CA LYS A 48 -4.74 -19.65 22.09
C LYS A 48 -4.69 -18.17 22.42
N VAL A 49 -3.57 -17.52 22.10
CA VAL A 49 -3.42 -16.06 22.16
C VAL A 49 -3.18 -15.57 20.75
N SER A 50 -4.10 -14.78 20.22
CA SER A 50 -4.10 -14.35 18.82
C SER A 50 -4.16 -12.84 18.68
N VAL A 51 -3.46 -12.31 17.69
CA VAL A 51 -3.53 -10.90 17.28
C VAL A 51 -4.09 -10.81 15.86
N ARG A 52 -4.47 -9.60 15.45
CA ARG A 52 -5.04 -9.35 14.12
C ARG A 52 -4.08 -9.73 13.00
N PHE A 53 -4.65 -10.12 11.86
CA PHE A 53 -3.93 -10.40 10.62
C PHE A 53 -3.08 -9.20 10.18
N ALA A 54 -3.62 -7.99 10.26
CA ALA A 54 -2.96 -6.76 9.85
C ALA A 54 -1.72 -6.41 10.69
N SER A 55 -1.65 -6.91 11.93
CA SER A 55 -0.58 -6.56 12.85
C SER A 55 0.78 -7.04 12.37
N ASP A 56 1.79 -6.17 12.38
CA ASP A 56 3.18 -6.54 12.13
C ASP A 56 4.00 -6.72 13.42
N TRP A 57 3.33 -6.96 14.55
CA TRP A 57 3.98 -7.33 15.81
C TRP A 57 4.96 -8.50 15.59
N GLY A 58 6.15 -8.36 16.18
CA GLY A 58 7.27 -9.28 15.98
C GLY A 58 6.90 -10.73 16.23
N LYS A 59 7.23 -11.60 15.27
CA LYS A 59 6.90 -13.03 15.31
C LYS A 59 7.56 -13.71 16.53
N PRO A 60 6.78 -14.28 17.47
CA PRO A 60 7.32 -15.04 18.59
C PRO A 60 8.24 -16.18 18.12
N GLN A 61 9.39 -16.32 18.76
CA GLN A 61 10.32 -17.45 18.56
C GLN A 61 10.77 -18.01 19.91
N PHE A 62 11.10 -19.30 19.94
CA PHE A 62 11.37 -20.05 21.19
C PHE A 62 12.79 -20.65 21.24
N ASP A 63 13.60 -20.41 20.21
CA ASP A 63 14.82 -21.18 19.94
C ASP A 63 16.10 -20.38 20.23
N ASP A 64 16.07 -19.05 20.06
CA ASP A 64 17.21 -18.17 20.26
C ASP A 64 16.98 -17.22 21.45
N PRO A 65 17.50 -17.54 22.66
CA PRO A 65 17.32 -16.71 23.85
C PRO A 65 17.99 -15.32 23.79
N GLN A 66 18.90 -15.10 22.83
CA GLN A 66 19.56 -13.81 22.61
C GLN A 66 18.97 -13.03 21.42
N GLY A 67 18.12 -13.69 20.61
CA GLY A 67 17.51 -13.09 19.42
C GLY A 67 16.30 -12.20 19.74
N LEU A 68 15.90 -11.37 18.78
CA LEU A 68 14.64 -10.62 18.84
C LEU A 68 13.44 -11.56 18.97
N ASN A 69 12.37 -11.05 19.57
CA ASN A 69 11.08 -11.75 19.74
C ASN A 69 11.16 -13.09 20.50
N TYR A 70 12.24 -13.30 21.26
CA TYR A 70 12.35 -14.47 22.14
C TYR A 70 11.18 -14.48 23.10
N THR A 71 10.43 -15.58 23.13
CA THR A 71 9.20 -15.72 23.89
C THR A 71 9.30 -16.95 24.76
N THR A 72 9.00 -16.80 26.05
CA THR A 72 8.92 -17.93 26.98
C THR A 72 7.48 -18.11 27.46
N VAL A 73 7.10 -19.37 27.71
CA VAL A 73 5.81 -19.70 28.29
C VAL A 73 6.04 -20.68 29.43
N HIS A 74 5.40 -20.43 30.56
CA HIS A 74 5.54 -21.21 31.78
C HIS A 74 4.18 -21.41 32.44
N THR A 75 4.00 -22.54 33.12
CA THR A 75 2.86 -22.77 34.03
C THR A 75 3.34 -23.05 35.44
N ASP A 76 2.67 -22.50 36.45
CA ASP A 76 2.93 -22.80 37.86
C ASP A 76 2.16 -24.04 38.37
N GLY A 77 1.28 -24.59 37.53
CA GLY A 77 0.55 -25.83 37.78
C GLY A 77 1.34 -27.09 37.43
N PRO A 78 0.79 -28.29 37.75
CA PRO A 78 1.47 -29.57 37.53
C PRO A 78 1.42 -30.06 36.08
N GLY A 79 0.70 -29.39 35.18
CA GLY A 79 0.60 -29.72 33.76
C GLY A 79 1.88 -29.36 32.98
N ARG A 80 2.11 -30.05 31.86
CA ARG A 80 3.24 -29.77 30.95
C ARG A 80 2.74 -29.13 29.66
N ILE A 81 3.24 -27.93 29.36
CA ILE A 81 2.84 -27.19 28.16
C ILE A 81 3.79 -27.40 26.98
N GLN A 82 3.24 -27.33 25.77
CA GLN A 82 3.96 -27.22 24.50
C GLN A 82 3.49 -25.98 23.75
N THR A 83 4.42 -25.30 23.07
CA THR A 83 4.13 -24.03 22.44
C THR A 83 4.59 -23.98 20.99
N ARG A 84 3.81 -23.28 20.18
CA ARG A 84 4.14 -22.99 18.79
C ARG A 84 3.46 -21.70 18.34
N PHE A 85 4.05 -21.03 17.36
CA PHE A 85 3.41 -19.91 16.68
C PHE A 85 2.87 -20.36 15.33
N ASP A 86 1.60 -20.07 15.08
CA ASP A 86 0.86 -20.44 13.88
C ASP A 86 0.20 -19.20 13.27
N PRO A 87 0.69 -18.71 12.11
CA PRO A 87 0.11 -17.57 11.41
C PRO A 87 -1.35 -17.75 10.97
N LYS A 88 -1.90 -18.97 11.03
CA LYS A 88 -3.29 -19.30 10.73
C LYS A 88 -3.95 -20.12 11.85
N GLY A 89 -3.46 -19.98 13.08
CA GLY A 89 -3.85 -20.83 14.21
C GLY A 89 -5.27 -20.59 14.74
N PHE A 90 -5.94 -19.50 14.33
CA PHE A 90 -7.30 -19.16 14.74
C PHE A 90 -8.09 -18.45 13.61
N ILE A 91 -9.30 -17.96 13.92
CA ILE A 91 -10.28 -17.50 12.93
C ILE A 91 -9.96 -16.05 12.49
N ARG A 92 -9.95 -15.77 11.17
CA ARG A 92 -9.76 -14.42 10.63
C ARG A 92 -10.81 -13.44 11.22
N PRO A 93 -10.45 -12.22 11.64
CA PRO A 93 -9.14 -11.55 11.49
C PRO A 93 -8.06 -11.95 12.51
N TRP A 94 -8.36 -12.77 13.52
CA TRP A 94 -7.45 -13.14 14.61
C TRP A 94 -6.65 -14.41 14.28
N GLN A 95 -5.74 -14.35 13.30
CA GLN A 95 -5.08 -15.55 12.79
C GLN A 95 -3.67 -15.79 13.32
N LYS A 96 -2.94 -14.72 13.65
CA LYS A 96 -1.54 -14.79 14.11
C LYS A 96 -1.54 -15.24 15.57
N CYS A 97 -1.32 -16.54 15.78
CA CYS A 97 -1.68 -17.21 17.02
C CYS A 97 -0.49 -17.89 17.68
N LEU A 98 -0.21 -17.54 18.93
CA LEU A 98 0.52 -18.39 19.86
C LEU A 98 -0.44 -19.49 20.34
N VAL A 99 -0.07 -20.75 20.13
CA VAL A 99 -0.83 -21.91 20.59
C VAL A 99 -0.07 -22.58 21.74
N ILE A 100 -0.77 -22.78 22.85
CA ILE A 100 -0.25 -23.35 24.09
C ILE A 100 -1.08 -24.59 24.41
N ASP A 101 -0.54 -25.75 24.08
CA ASP A 101 -1.17 -27.05 24.31
C ASP A 101 -0.75 -27.56 25.70
N ASN A 102 -1.71 -27.95 26.53
CA ASN A 102 -1.45 -28.67 27.76
C ASN A 102 -1.27 -30.16 27.43
N ALA A 103 -0.02 -30.57 27.21
CA ALA A 103 0.33 -31.84 26.59
C ALA A 103 0.43 -33.02 27.56
N GLU A 104 0.65 -32.77 28.86
CA GLU A 104 0.67 -33.84 29.87
C GLU A 104 0.01 -33.37 31.16
N TRP A 105 -0.86 -34.22 31.74
CA TRP A 105 -1.64 -33.96 32.95
C TRP A 105 -2.57 -32.74 32.81
N ALA A 106 -3.17 -32.27 33.92
CA ALA A 106 -4.16 -31.19 33.92
C ALA A 106 -3.69 -29.97 34.73
N LEU A 107 -4.16 -28.79 34.33
CA LEU A 107 -4.11 -27.55 35.11
C LEU A 107 -5.44 -27.36 35.86
N SER A 108 -5.36 -26.95 37.11
CA SER A 108 -6.50 -26.74 38.00
C SER A 108 -6.83 -25.26 38.14
N LYS A 109 -8.04 -24.97 38.62
CA LYS A 109 -8.42 -23.62 39.02
C LYS A 109 -7.35 -22.98 39.90
N GLY A 110 -6.92 -21.78 39.53
CA GLY A 110 -5.92 -21.01 40.25
C GLY A 110 -4.49 -21.18 39.74
N ASP A 111 -4.23 -22.22 38.94
CA ASP A 111 -2.99 -22.32 38.17
C ASP A 111 -2.96 -21.21 37.10
N ARG A 112 -1.75 -20.89 36.64
CA ARG A 112 -1.50 -19.81 35.70
C ARG A 112 -0.63 -20.26 34.56
N ILE A 113 -0.97 -19.84 33.35
CA ILE A 113 -0.07 -19.86 32.20
C ILE A 113 0.42 -18.44 31.97
N THR A 114 1.74 -18.26 32.00
CA THR A 114 2.40 -16.97 31.81
C THR A 114 3.17 -16.99 30.50
N VAL A 115 2.82 -16.11 29.58
CA VAL A 115 3.55 -15.85 28.32
C VAL A 115 4.37 -14.57 28.51
N THR A 116 5.68 -14.64 28.30
CA THR A 116 6.57 -13.49 28.27
C THR A 116 7.02 -13.25 26.83
N TYR A 117 6.36 -12.31 26.14
CA TYR A 117 6.79 -11.84 24.82
C TYR A 117 8.02 -10.95 24.99
N GLY A 118 9.10 -11.26 24.27
CA GLY A 118 10.35 -10.50 24.39
C GLY A 118 11.06 -10.72 25.72
N ASP A 119 11.24 -11.97 26.13
CA ASP A 119 11.91 -12.34 27.38
C ASP A 119 13.39 -11.95 27.34
N ARG A 120 13.77 -10.95 28.15
CA ARG A 120 15.13 -10.39 28.20
C ARG A 120 16.06 -11.13 29.17
N SER A 121 15.59 -12.16 29.87
CA SER A 121 16.34 -12.84 30.94
C SER A 121 17.67 -13.46 30.49
N GLN A 122 17.81 -13.76 29.20
CA GLN A 122 19.00 -14.37 28.61
C GLN A 122 19.66 -13.51 27.51
N GLY A 123 19.36 -12.21 27.46
CA GLY A 123 20.03 -11.25 26.58
C GLY A 123 19.27 -10.85 25.33
N SER A 124 18.05 -11.35 25.12
CA SER A 124 17.17 -10.85 24.04
C SER A 124 16.97 -9.33 24.14
N PRO A 125 16.95 -8.60 23.01
CA PRO A 125 16.52 -7.20 22.98
C PRO A 125 15.03 -7.01 23.29
N GLY A 126 14.22 -8.07 23.29
CA GLY A 126 12.76 -8.01 23.47
C GLY A 126 11.99 -8.29 22.18
N THR A 127 10.66 -8.11 22.24
CA THR A 127 9.77 -8.24 21.08
C THR A 127 9.60 -6.91 20.39
N VAL A 128 9.54 -6.91 19.06
CA VAL A 128 9.28 -5.72 18.24
C VAL A 128 7.79 -5.44 18.26
N VAL A 129 7.43 -4.25 18.72
CA VAL A 129 6.06 -3.74 18.76
C VAL A 129 5.64 -3.37 17.33
N GLN A 130 4.35 -3.52 17.04
CA GLN A 130 3.78 -3.13 15.75
C GLN A 130 4.18 -1.69 15.35
N THR A 131 4.39 -1.46 14.05
CA THR A 131 5.01 -0.23 13.52
C THR A 131 4.03 0.90 13.27
N PHE A 132 2.74 0.68 13.51
CA PHE A 132 1.69 1.67 13.31
C PHE A 132 0.77 1.79 14.52
N ARG A 133 0.22 3.00 14.72
CA ARG A 133 -0.66 3.31 15.83
C ARG A 133 -1.92 2.45 15.82
N GLU A 134 -2.31 1.99 17.00
CA GLU A 134 -3.58 1.33 17.24
C GLU A 134 -4.07 1.66 18.64
N HIS A 135 -5.30 2.16 18.76
CA HIS A 135 -5.85 2.60 20.04
C HIS A 135 -6.17 1.44 20.99
N THR A 136 -6.48 0.27 20.42
CA THR A 136 -6.97 -0.90 21.17
C THR A 136 -6.36 -2.19 20.64
N PHE A 137 -5.03 -2.26 20.57
CA PHE A 137 -4.33 -3.48 20.15
C PHE A 137 -4.70 -4.63 21.09
N GLU A 138 -5.47 -5.59 20.61
CA GLU A 138 -6.05 -6.67 21.43
C GLU A 138 -5.25 -7.97 21.32
N PHE A 139 -4.99 -8.62 22.46
CA PHE A 139 -4.55 -10.01 22.49
C PHE A 139 -5.77 -10.90 22.73
N ARG A 140 -6.35 -11.45 21.65
CA ARG A 140 -7.53 -12.29 21.73
C ARG A 140 -7.20 -13.69 22.22
N VAL A 141 -7.70 -14.02 23.40
CA VAL A 141 -7.52 -15.30 24.09
C VAL A 141 -8.76 -16.17 23.92
N ALA A 142 -8.54 -17.41 23.48
CA ALA A 142 -9.55 -18.44 23.39
C ALA A 142 -9.08 -19.75 24.02
N VAL A 143 -9.99 -20.47 24.67
CA VAL A 143 -9.68 -21.64 25.51
C VAL A 143 -10.51 -22.83 25.07
N ASP A 144 -9.86 -23.98 24.90
CA ASP A 144 -10.46 -25.31 24.85
C ASP A 144 -10.01 -26.08 26.09
N ALA A 145 -10.84 -26.05 27.14
CA ALA A 145 -10.51 -26.65 28.42
C ALA A 145 -10.51 -28.19 28.39
N PHE A 146 -11.17 -28.80 27.39
CA PHE A 146 -11.47 -30.23 27.34
C PHE A 146 -10.76 -30.98 26.20
N GLY A 147 -9.95 -30.31 25.39
CA GLY A 147 -9.24 -30.91 24.26
C GLY A 147 -10.15 -31.40 23.13
N THR A 148 -11.26 -30.71 22.89
CA THR A 148 -12.30 -31.10 21.92
C THR A 148 -12.14 -30.45 20.54
N GLY A 149 -11.25 -29.46 20.42
CA GLY A 149 -11.14 -28.55 19.28
C GLY A 149 -12.19 -27.43 19.27
N GLN A 150 -13.07 -27.34 20.28
CA GLN A 150 -14.03 -26.23 20.42
C GLN A 150 -13.49 -25.17 21.38
N PHE A 151 -13.36 -23.94 20.87
CA PHE A 151 -12.79 -22.83 21.61
C PHE A 151 -13.88 -21.88 22.11
N VAL A 152 -13.75 -21.45 23.36
CA VAL A 152 -14.49 -20.32 23.94
C VAL A 152 -13.57 -19.12 23.95
N VAL A 153 -13.95 -18.06 23.24
CA VAL A 153 -13.28 -16.75 23.34
C VAL A 153 -13.65 -16.16 24.70
N LEU A 154 -12.65 -15.72 25.48
CA LEU A 154 -12.91 -15.10 26.78
C LEU A 154 -13.61 -13.75 26.61
N ASP A 155 -14.44 -13.36 27.57
CA ASP A 155 -15.23 -12.13 27.47
C ASP A 155 -14.35 -10.86 27.58
N ASP A 156 -13.38 -10.88 28.49
CA ASP A 156 -12.45 -9.77 28.71
C ASP A 156 -11.11 -10.05 28.04
N GLN A 157 -10.74 -9.22 27.06
CA GLN A 157 -9.47 -9.30 26.33
C GLN A 157 -8.57 -8.13 26.72
N PRO A 158 -7.28 -8.35 27.02
CA PRO A 158 -6.38 -7.25 27.32
C PRO A 158 -6.05 -6.49 26.05
N THR A 159 -6.07 -5.17 26.16
CA THR A 159 -5.67 -4.26 25.09
C THR A 159 -4.45 -3.45 25.50
N LEU A 160 -3.73 -2.96 24.49
CA LEU A 160 -2.59 -2.08 24.61
C LEU A 160 -2.78 -0.91 23.64
N GLU A 161 -2.45 0.30 24.06
CA GLU A 161 -2.38 1.44 23.14
C GLU A 161 -0.98 1.51 22.52
N ILE A 162 -0.92 1.55 21.18
CA ILE A 162 0.32 1.76 20.44
C ILE A 162 0.35 3.21 19.96
N VAL A 163 1.30 4.01 20.45
CA VAL A 163 1.46 5.42 20.12
C VAL A 163 2.60 5.63 19.10
N PRO A 164 2.59 6.72 18.32
CA PRO A 164 3.69 7.04 17.39
C PRO A 164 5.04 7.18 18.11
N ALA A 165 6.12 6.97 17.37
CA ALA A 165 7.47 7.30 17.83
C ALA A 165 7.77 8.80 17.71
N GLU A 166 8.99 9.19 18.09
CA GLU A 166 9.44 10.57 17.94
C GLU A 166 9.44 10.98 16.46
N ALA A 167 9.15 12.26 16.21
CA ALA A 167 9.15 12.82 14.86
C ALA A 167 10.53 12.62 14.22
N ALA A 168 10.55 12.18 12.97
CA ALA A 168 11.74 11.91 12.17
C ALA A 168 11.77 12.72 10.88
N LYS A 169 10.60 12.99 10.27
CA LYS A 169 10.51 13.64 8.96
C LYS A 169 9.32 14.57 8.83
N LEU A 170 9.43 15.53 7.92
CA LEU A 170 8.35 16.43 7.54
C LEU A 170 7.71 15.99 6.22
N VAL A 171 6.40 16.17 6.11
CA VAL A 171 5.66 15.97 4.85
C VAL A 171 4.82 17.20 4.57
N VAL A 172 4.85 17.68 3.32
CA VAL A 172 4.02 18.79 2.85
C VAL A 172 3.05 18.26 1.80
N ILE A 173 1.78 18.64 1.91
CA ILE A 173 0.71 18.20 1.01
C ILE A 173 0.04 19.43 0.41
N THR A 174 -0.01 19.46 -0.92
CA THR A 174 -0.53 20.57 -1.71
C THR A 174 -1.43 20.03 -2.83
N PRO A 175 -2.37 20.85 -3.34
CA PRO A 175 -3.11 20.50 -4.55
C PRO A 175 -2.17 20.46 -5.77
N THR A 176 -2.52 19.67 -6.79
CA THR A 176 -1.72 19.58 -8.02
C THR A 176 -1.81 20.83 -8.88
N ARG A 177 -3.00 21.44 -8.97
CA ARG A 177 -3.25 22.59 -9.86
C ARG A 177 -4.24 23.55 -9.21
N VAL A 178 -3.96 24.85 -9.29
CA VAL A 178 -4.81 25.93 -8.76
C VAL A 178 -4.85 27.11 -9.72
N GLU A 179 -5.95 27.86 -9.75
CA GLU A 179 -6.03 29.11 -10.51
C GLU A 179 -5.43 30.28 -9.71
N VAL A 180 -4.89 31.30 -10.41
CA VAL A 180 -4.41 32.53 -9.78
C VAL A 180 -5.53 33.17 -8.93
N GLY A 181 -5.22 33.45 -7.66
CA GLY A 181 -6.16 34.01 -6.69
C GLY A 181 -7.13 33.01 -6.07
N GLU A 182 -7.17 31.76 -6.54
CA GLU A 182 -7.96 30.68 -5.93
C GLU A 182 -7.47 30.38 -4.52
N SER A 183 -8.41 30.12 -3.62
CA SER A 183 -8.12 29.70 -2.25
C SER A 183 -7.92 28.20 -2.21
N PHE A 184 -6.85 27.74 -1.58
CA PHE A 184 -6.62 26.31 -1.35
C PHE A 184 -6.04 26.07 0.06
N ALA A 185 -5.87 24.78 0.39
CA ALA A 185 -5.28 24.36 1.64
C ALA A 185 -3.91 23.69 1.43
N VAL A 186 -3.02 23.85 2.42
CA VAL A 186 -1.74 23.16 2.49
C VAL A 186 -1.70 22.35 3.78
N GLY A 187 -1.37 21.06 3.69
CA GLY A 187 -1.09 20.22 4.85
C GLY A 187 0.39 20.20 5.17
N VAL A 188 0.76 20.33 6.43
CA VAL A 188 2.11 20.09 6.93
C VAL A 188 2.03 19.05 8.04
N LYS A 189 2.84 18.00 7.94
CA LYS A 189 2.87 16.88 8.89
C LYS A 189 4.25 16.70 9.47
N VAL A 190 4.30 16.30 10.73
CA VAL A 190 5.46 15.67 11.35
C VAL A 190 5.17 14.19 11.49
N GLU A 191 6.03 13.34 10.95
CA GLU A 191 5.87 11.89 10.97
C GLU A 191 7.05 11.24 11.67
N ASP A 192 6.79 10.12 12.34
CA ASP A 192 7.85 9.21 12.76
C ASP A 192 8.44 8.43 11.56
N THR A 193 9.46 7.61 11.82
CA THR A 193 10.14 6.85 10.76
C THR A 193 9.22 5.83 10.05
N TRP A 194 8.09 5.45 10.67
CA TRP A 194 7.10 4.52 10.15
C TRP A 194 5.89 5.22 9.52
N GLY A 195 5.93 6.55 9.41
CA GLY A 195 4.89 7.37 8.81
C GLY A 195 3.66 7.58 9.70
N ASN A 196 3.76 7.36 11.02
CA ASN A 196 2.69 7.75 11.93
C ASN A 196 2.77 9.26 12.20
N PRO A 197 1.63 9.98 12.27
CA PRO A 197 1.63 11.37 12.73
C PRO A 197 2.20 11.45 14.16
N ALA A 198 3.35 12.09 14.30
CA ALA A 198 4.07 12.19 15.57
C ALA A 198 3.46 13.29 16.44
N VAL A 199 3.26 13.03 17.72
CA VAL A 199 2.63 13.97 18.66
C VAL A 199 3.67 14.67 19.53
N GLY A 200 3.41 15.91 19.92
CA GLY A 200 4.24 16.64 20.88
C GLY A 200 5.62 17.07 20.36
N HIS A 201 5.78 17.22 19.04
CA HIS A 201 7.01 17.79 18.49
C HIS A 201 7.19 19.23 18.98
N GLY A 202 8.27 19.47 19.72
CA GLY A 202 8.62 20.79 20.23
C GLY A 202 9.51 21.56 19.27
N GLY A 203 9.30 22.88 19.21
CA GLY A 203 10.08 23.77 18.35
C GLY A 203 9.35 24.10 17.04
N PRO A 204 9.75 25.21 16.38
CA PRO A 204 9.03 25.71 15.23
C PRO A 204 9.44 24.99 13.93
N VAL A 205 8.46 24.47 13.19
CA VAL A 205 8.64 24.05 11.80
C VAL A 205 8.65 25.30 10.92
N GLN A 206 9.74 25.54 10.18
CA GLN A 206 9.84 26.64 9.23
C GLN A 206 9.30 26.20 7.87
N VAL A 207 8.61 27.12 7.19
CA VAL A 207 8.11 26.90 5.82
C VAL A 207 8.70 27.95 4.90
N ASP A 208 9.30 27.49 3.80
CA ASP A 208 9.77 28.35 2.72
C ASP A 208 8.57 28.87 1.92
N VAL A 209 8.17 30.10 2.19
CA VAL A 209 7.08 30.78 1.49
C VAL A 209 7.64 31.63 0.36
N ALA A 210 7.37 31.24 -0.89
CA ALA A 210 7.84 31.97 -2.06
C ALA A 210 7.12 33.31 -2.25
N ASP A 211 7.76 34.24 -2.97
CA ASP A 211 7.16 35.50 -3.39
C ASP A 211 5.87 35.27 -4.18
N GLY A 212 4.78 35.93 -3.76
CA GLY A 212 3.48 35.83 -4.43
C GLY A 212 2.55 34.74 -3.86
N VAL A 213 2.89 34.16 -2.71
CA VAL A 213 2.01 33.29 -1.91
C VAL A 213 1.47 34.08 -0.72
N ASP A 214 0.14 34.17 -0.62
CA ASP A 214 -0.56 34.81 0.50
C ASP A 214 -1.20 33.74 1.41
N GLY A 215 -1.31 34.03 2.71
CA GLY A 215 -2.02 33.18 3.69
C GLY A 215 -1.21 32.02 4.28
N MET A 216 -0.01 31.73 3.76
CA MET A 216 0.87 30.71 4.32
C MET A 216 1.73 31.29 5.46
N PRO A 217 1.74 30.69 6.68
CA PRO A 217 2.66 31.09 7.73
C PRO A 217 4.09 30.64 7.40
N THR A 218 5.08 31.44 7.81
CA THR A 218 6.51 31.06 7.68
C THR A 218 6.97 30.12 8.78
N SER A 219 6.19 29.97 9.85
CA SER A 219 6.50 29.11 10.99
C SER A 219 5.23 28.51 11.60
N ILE A 220 5.29 27.22 11.95
CA ILE A 220 4.19 26.44 12.51
C ILE A 220 4.67 25.78 13.81
N ASP A 221 3.85 25.81 14.84
CA ASP A 221 4.09 25.13 16.12
C ASP A 221 3.27 23.84 16.20
N PHE A 222 3.93 22.72 16.48
CA PHE A 222 3.33 21.39 16.59
C PHE A 222 3.14 20.93 18.04
N ALA A 223 3.51 21.73 19.05
CA ALA A 223 3.47 21.31 20.45
C ALA A 223 2.08 20.83 20.92
N ASP A 224 1.02 21.49 20.44
CA ASP A 224 -0.38 21.18 20.77
C ASP A 224 -1.16 20.53 19.59
N GLN A 225 -0.45 19.94 18.61
CA GLN A 225 -1.03 19.36 17.40
C GLN A 225 -0.91 17.83 17.39
N GLU A 226 -1.84 17.14 16.71
CA GLU A 226 -1.81 15.67 16.51
C GLU A 226 -0.93 15.26 15.31
N GLY A 227 0.21 15.93 15.16
CA GLY A 227 1.19 15.65 14.10
C GLY A 227 0.83 16.16 12.71
N VAL A 228 -0.31 16.84 12.54
CA VAL A 228 -0.75 17.43 11.27
C VAL A 228 -1.36 18.80 11.49
N VAL A 229 -1.04 19.76 10.62
CA VAL A 229 -1.68 21.07 10.54
C VAL A 229 -2.16 21.30 9.11
N ARG A 230 -3.44 21.64 8.96
CA ARG A 230 -4.04 22.06 7.69
C ARG A 230 -4.21 23.57 7.67
N ILE A 231 -3.43 24.24 6.83
CA ILE A 231 -3.47 25.69 6.63
C ILE A 231 -4.49 26.00 5.53
N GLU A 232 -5.58 26.66 5.89
CA GLU A 232 -6.62 27.10 4.96
C GLU A 232 -6.35 28.51 4.43
N GLY A 233 -6.93 28.86 3.29
CA GLY A 233 -6.94 30.24 2.80
C GLY A 233 -5.69 30.67 2.03
N VAL A 234 -4.81 29.72 1.67
CA VAL A 234 -3.59 30.00 0.90
C VAL A 234 -3.96 30.39 -0.53
N ARG A 235 -3.27 31.37 -1.10
CA ARG A 235 -3.51 31.86 -2.48
C ARG A 235 -2.20 32.14 -3.19
N CYS A 236 -2.16 31.83 -4.48
CA CYS A 236 -1.05 32.21 -5.36
C CYS A 236 -1.46 33.40 -6.24
N THR A 237 -0.59 34.41 -6.34
CA THR A 237 -0.86 35.67 -7.06
C THR A 237 -0.26 35.71 -8.47
N LYS A 238 0.51 34.68 -8.85
CA LYS A 238 1.18 34.57 -10.15
C LYS A 238 1.12 33.14 -10.65
N ALA A 239 0.89 32.99 -11.96
CA ALA A 239 0.99 31.70 -12.63
C ALA A 239 2.45 31.20 -12.66
N GLY A 240 2.61 29.88 -12.71
CA GLY A 240 3.90 29.18 -12.69
C GLY A 240 3.89 27.98 -11.76
N ARG A 241 5.02 27.28 -11.68
CA ARG A 241 5.18 26.13 -10.78
C ARG A 241 5.79 26.57 -9.46
N LEU A 242 5.17 26.12 -8.37
CA LEU A 242 5.56 26.47 -7.01
C LEU A 242 5.84 25.20 -6.20
N LEU A 243 6.93 25.23 -5.43
CA LEU A 243 7.28 24.17 -4.50
C LEU A 243 7.24 24.72 -3.06
N PHE A 244 6.55 24.00 -2.17
CA PHE A 244 6.60 24.28 -0.74
C PHE A 244 7.61 23.35 -0.07
N LYS A 245 8.43 23.91 0.81
CA LYS A 245 9.42 23.19 1.60
C LYS A 245 9.26 23.51 3.07
N ALA A 246 9.32 22.49 3.91
CA ALA A 246 9.31 22.59 5.36
C ALA A 246 10.63 22.06 5.94
N THR A 247 11.16 22.76 6.95
CA THR A 247 12.38 22.39 7.66
C THR A 247 12.22 22.55 9.16
N ALA A 248 12.88 21.70 9.93
CA ALA A 248 12.94 21.78 11.39
C ALA A 248 14.26 21.16 11.88
N ASP A 249 14.73 21.59 13.04
CA ASP A 249 15.97 21.06 13.62
C ASP A 249 15.81 19.58 13.96
N GLY A 250 16.70 18.74 13.43
CA GLY A 250 16.75 17.30 13.72
C GLY A 250 15.73 16.45 12.95
N LEU A 251 14.95 17.03 12.04
CA LEU A 251 14.04 16.30 11.15
C LEU A 251 14.53 16.32 9.70
N ASP A 252 14.23 15.26 8.96
CA ASP A 252 14.35 15.28 7.51
C ASP A 252 13.38 16.30 6.91
N SER A 253 13.88 17.14 5.99
CA SER A 253 13.08 18.19 5.37
C SER A 253 11.97 17.60 4.50
N GLY A 254 10.80 18.25 4.50
CA GLY A 254 9.65 17.84 3.71
C GLY A 254 9.45 18.76 2.52
N GLU A 255 9.22 18.20 1.35
CA GLU A 255 8.84 18.94 0.15
C GLU A 255 7.50 18.44 -0.37
N GLY A 256 6.62 19.36 -0.75
CA GLY A 256 5.32 19.00 -1.32
C GLY A 256 5.43 18.67 -2.81
N PRO A 257 4.41 18.03 -3.41
CA PRO A 257 4.31 17.98 -4.86
C PRO A 257 4.30 19.42 -5.42
N PRO A 258 5.03 19.71 -6.52
CA PRO A 258 4.95 21.02 -7.14
C PRO A 258 3.51 21.34 -7.56
N ILE A 259 3.06 22.56 -7.26
CA ILE A 259 1.76 23.07 -7.67
C ILE A 259 1.90 23.74 -9.02
N ASP A 260 1.02 23.41 -9.97
CA ASP A 260 0.85 24.14 -11.22
C ASP A 260 -0.17 25.28 -11.03
N VAL A 261 0.30 26.52 -10.91
CA VAL A 261 -0.56 27.71 -10.80
C VAL A 261 -0.87 28.21 -12.20
N VAL A 262 -2.14 28.15 -12.59
CA VAL A 262 -2.60 28.51 -13.94
C VAL A 262 -3.37 29.83 -13.94
N GLU A 263 -3.28 30.60 -15.04
CA GLU A 263 -4.05 31.84 -15.20
C GLU A 263 -5.56 31.57 -15.27
N GLN A 264 -5.94 30.45 -15.88
CA GLN A 264 -7.32 30.01 -15.99
C GLN A 264 -7.37 28.49 -15.91
N MET A 265 -8.23 27.97 -15.04
CA MET A 265 -8.47 26.55 -14.92
C MET A 265 -9.22 26.02 -16.15
N GLY A 266 -8.79 24.85 -16.63
CA GLY A 266 -9.51 24.11 -17.66
C GLY A 266 -10.85 23.56 -17.17
N PRO A 267 -11.60 22.87 -18.04
CA PRO A 267 -12.89 22.27 -17.69
C PRO A 267 -12.78 21.10 -16.71
N LEU A 268 -11.58 20.52 -16.55
CA LEU A 268 -11.29 19.40 -15.67
C LEU A 268 -10.16 19.76 -14.70
N ARG A 269 -10.24 19.20 -13.50
CA ARG A 269 -9.30 19.39 -12.39
C ARG A 269 -8.80 18.04 -11.88
N PRO A 270 -7.53 17.96 -11.45
CA PRO A 270 -7.00 16.77 -10.79
C PRO A 270 -7.49 16.67 -9.35
N PHE A 271 -7.99 15.51 -8.97
CA PHE A 271 -8.34 15.15 -7.59
C PHE A 271 -7.67 13.82 -7.24
N TRP A 272 -7.12 13.72 -6.02
CA TRP A 272 -6.42 12.54 -5.53
C TRP A 272 -7.29 11.72 -4.60
N GLY A 273 -7.26 10.40 -4.75
CA GLY A 273 -8.02 9.53 -3.86
C GLY A 273 -7.42 8.17 -3.65
N ASP A 274 -7.86 7.57 -2.55
CA ASP A 274 -7.61 6.20 -2.17
C ASP A 274 -8.95 5.50 -1.97
N LEU A 275 -9.35 4.71 -2.95
CA LEU A 275 -10.65 4.05 -2.97
C LEU A 275 -10.67 2.73 -2.18
N HIS A 276 -9.52 2.22 -1.75
CA HIS A 276 -9.38 0.84 -1.32
C HIS A 276 -8.65 0.75 0.02
N GLY A 277 -9.37 0.42 1.09
CA GLY A 277 -8.82 0.21 2.43
C GLY A 277 -9.89 -0.24 3.41
N GLN A 278 -9.48 -0.68 4.60
CA GLN A 278 -10.34 -1.37 5.57
C GLN A 278 -10.03 -0.96 7.02
N SER A 279 -11.06 -0.97 7.86
CA SER A 279 -11.00 -0.68 9.30
C SER A 279 -11.09 -1.94 10.16
N GLU A 280 -11.04 -1.79 11.48
CA GLU A 280 -11.01 -2.91 12.43
C GLU A 280 -12.23 -3.84 12.38
N GLU A 281 -13.38 -3.33 11.97
CA GLU A 281 -14.62 -4.11 11.94
C GLU A 281 -14.57 -5.24 10.89
N THR A 282 -13.61 -5.19 9.94
CA THR A 282 -13.25 -6.33 9.09
C THR A 282 -11.88 -6.91 9.49
N VAL A 283 -10.81 -6.49 8.82
CA VAL A 283 -9.47 -7.08 8.92
C VAL A 283 -8.38 -6.06 9.22
N GLY A 284 -8.72 -4.77 9.16
CA GLY A 284 -7.82 -3.68 9.48
C GLY A 284 -7.72 -3.41 10.98
N THR A 285 -7.40 -2.16 11.32
CA THR A 285 -7.22 -1.64 12.68
C THR A 285 -7.86 -0.26 12.80
N ASN A 286 -8.15 0.15 14.04
CA ASN A 286 -8.91 1.36 14.39
C ASN A 286 -10.31 1.42 13.75
N SER A 287 -11.16 2.32 14.26
CA SER A 287 -12.56 2.39 13.85
C SER A 287 -12.76 2.91 12.42
N VAL A 288 -13.91 2.62 11.82
CA VAL A 288 -14.28 3.20 10.51
C VAL A 288 -14.33 4.74 10.53
N GLU A 289 -14.64 5.36 11.66
CA GLU A 289 -14.62 6.82 11.82
C GLU A 289 -13.18 7.34 11.83
N ASP A 290 -12.25 6.65 12.50
CA ASP A 290 -10.83 7.01 12.48
C ASP A 290 -10.23 6.85 11.08
N TYR A 291 -10.65 5.81 10.35
CA TYR A 291 -10.27 5.60 8.95
C TYR A 291 -10.66 6.79 8.06
N PHE A 292 -11.92 7.23 8.08
CA PHE A 292 -12.35 8.37 7.27
C PHE A 292 -11.78 9.70 7.76
N ARG A 293 -11.60 9.87 9.08
CA ARG A 293 -10.92 11.05 9.64
C ARG A 293 -9.47 11.11 9.16
N PHE A 294 -8.77 9.99 9.14
CA PHE A 294 -7.39 9.92 8.65
C PHE A 294 -7.32 10.32 7.17
N ALA A 295 -8.19 9.77 6.32
CA ALA A 295 -8.24 10.12 4.90
C ALA A 295 -8.41 11.64 4.68
N ARG A 296 -9.36 12.26 5.39
CA ARG A 296 -9.68 13.67 5.24
C ARG A 296 -8.64 14.61 5.85
N ASP A 297 -8.25 14.31 7.09
CA ASP A 297 -7.56 15.28 7.96
C ASP A 297 -6.05 15.01 8.07
N VAL A 298 -5.58 13.80 7.75
CA VAL A 298 -4.17 13.39 7.89
C VAL A 298 -3.49 13.15 6.55
N SER A 299 -4.09 12.35 5.66
CA SER A 299 -3.54 12.14 4.31
C SER A 299 -3.99 13.21 3.32
N LEU A 300 -5.08 13.94 3.62
CA LEU A 300 -5.63 15.01 2.79
C LEU A 300 -5.87 14.52 1.35
N VAL A 301 -6.48 13.36 1.20
CA VAL A 301 -7.02 12.94 -0.11
C VAL A 301 -8.35 13.65 -0.36
N ASP A 302 -8.67 13.88 -1.63
CA ASP A 302 -9.90 14.54 -2.05
C ASP A 302 -11.09 13.57 -2.05
N PHE A 303 -10.85 12.28 -2.28
CA PHE A 303 -11.90 11.25 -2.21
C PHE A 303 -11.42 9.91 -1.68
N THR A 304 -12.34 9.13 -1.11
CA THR A 304 -12.05 7.78 -0.60
C THR A 304 -13.27 6.84 -0.61
N GLY A 305 -13.06 5.59 -0.24
CA GLY A 305 -14.10 4.61 0.06
C GLY A 305 -13.62 3.63 1.14
N HIS A 306 -14.55 2.91 1.77
CA HIS A 306 -14.24 1.77 2.65
C HIS A 306 -14.57 0.48 1.92
N GLN A 307 -13.63 -0.45 1.87
CA GLN A 307 -13.73 -1.69 1.10
C GLN A 307 -13.55 -2.91 2.00
N GLY A 308 -14.32 -2.97 3.10
CA GLY A 308 -14.34 -4.13 3.97
C GLY A 308 -14.68 -5.43 3.21
N ASN A 309 -14.02 -6.55 3.52
CA ASN A 309 -14.40 -7.86 2.99
C ASN A 309 -15.88 -8.16 3.29
N ASP A 310 -16.69 -8.32 2.26
CA ASP A 310 -18.15 -8.42 2.34
C ASP A 310 -18.70 -9.53 3.25
N PHE A 311 -18.05 -10.70 3.27
CA PHE A 311 -18.41 -11.82 4.13
C PHE A 311 -18.07 -11.62 5.62
N GLN A 312 -17.51 -10.45 5.98
CA GLN A 312 -17.25 -10.01 7.36
C GLN A 312 -18.14 -8.81 7.76
N ILE A 313 -18.83 -8.17 6.81
CA ILE A 313 -19.68 -7.00 7.08
C ILE A 313 -21.05 -7.46 7.56
N THR A 314 -21.34 -7.29 8.86
CA THR A 314 -22.68 -7.53 9.41
C THR A 314 -23.69 -6.47 8.94
N PRO A 315 -25.01 -6.70 9.03
CA PRO A 315 -26.02 -5.68 8.73
C PRO A 315 -25.81 -4.37 9.50
N GLU A 316 -25.51 -4.46 10.80
CA GLU A 316 -25.27 -3.28 11.66
C GLU A 316 -24.03 -2.52 11.22
N PHE A 317 -22.99 -3.23 10.78
CA PHE A 317 -21.80 -2.59 10.28
C PHE A 317 -22.01 -1.97 8.89
N TRP A 318 -22.79 -2.60 8.01
CA TRP A 318 -23.18 -1.99 6.72
C TRP A 318 -23.91 -0.64 6.93
N GLU A 319 -24.84 -0.58 7.89
CA GLU A 319 -25.50 0.66 8.28
C GLU A 319 -24.53 1.70 8.86
N ARG A 320 -23.49 1.27 9.59
CA ARG A 320 -22.44 2.16 10.10
C ARG A 320 -21.56 2.71 8.98
N ILE A 321 -21.13 1.88 8.03
CA ILE A 321 -20.37 2.31 6.84
C ILE A 321 -21.19 3.35 6.07
N GLY A 322 -22.46 3.08 5.78
CA GLY A 322 -23.34 4.00 5.04
C GLY A 322 -23.51 5.34 5.76
N ARG A 323 -23.70 5.33 7.09
CA ARG A 323 -23.74 6.57 7.90
C ARG A 323 -22.43 7.33 7.84
N CYS A 324 -21.29 6.66 8.03
CA CYS A 324 -19.98 7.33 7.96
C CYS A 324 -19.71 7.91 6.57
N ALA A 325 -20.03 7.16 5.51
CA ALA A 325 -19.89 7.63 4.14
C ALA A 325 -20.71 8.90 3.90
N LYS A 326 -21.90 9.01 4.49
CA LYS A 326 -22.73 10.21 4.40
C LYS A 326 -22.25 11.36 5.29
N ASP A 327 -21.84 11.07 6.53
CA ASP A 327 -21.48 12.09 7.52
C ASP A 327 -20.12 12.75 7.21
N PHE A 328 -19.22 12.01 6.56
CA PHE A 328 -17.91 12.54 6.14
C PHE A 328 -17.93 13.14 4.72
N ASP A 329 -18.90 12.82 3.86
CA ASP A 329 -19.02 13.41 2.52
C ASP A 329 -19.30 14.92 2.62
N ASP A 330 -18.35 15.70 2.13
CA ASP A 330 -18.35 17.17 2.09
C ASP A 330 -18.02 17.61 0.66
N PRO A 331 -19.01 17.59 -0.27
CA PRO A 331 -18.79 17.91 -1.68
C PRO A 331 -18.08 19.25 -1.87
N GLY A 332 -17.03 19.25 -2.70
CA GLY A 332 -16.13 20.38 -2.90
C GLY A 332 -14.89 20.36 -2.00
N ARG A 333 -14.83 19.46 -1.00
CA ARG A 333 -13.69 19.34 -0.08
C ARG A 333 -13.23 17.89 0.14
N PHE A 334 -14.15 16.96 0.35
CA PHE A 334 -13.83 15.55 0.63
C PHE A 334 -15.01 14.66 0.25
N VAL A 335 -14.82 13.73 -0.69
CA VAL A 335 -15.88 12.87 -1.22
C VAL A 335 -15.71 11.44 -0.71
N VAL A 336 -16.79 10.82 -0.23
CA VAL A 336 -16.75 9.45 0.30
C VAL A 336 -17.75 8.56 -0.41
N PHE A 337 -17.27 7.47 -1.02
CA PHE A 337 -18.13 6.48 -1.66
C PHE A 337 -18.55 5.37 -0.68
N PRO A 338 -19.86 5.07 -0.54
CA PRO A 338 -20.29 3.83 0.09
C PRO A 338 -19.92 2.63 -0.78
N GLY A 339 -19.40 1.56 -0.18
CA GLY A 339 -18.87 0.42 -0.92
C GLY A 339 -18.39 -0.72 -0.04
N TYR A 340 -17.93 -1.80 -0.68
CA TYR A 340 -17.40 -3.00 -0.03
C TYR A 340 -16.53 -3.82 -0.99
N GLU A 341 -15.58 -4.58 -0.45
CA GLU A 341 -14.78 -5.53 -1.22
C GLU A 341 -15.56 -6.86 -1.38
N TRP A 342 -16.07 -7.12 -2.58
CA TRP A 342 -16.67 -8.41 -2.93
C TRP A 342 -15.57 -9.47 -3.06
N SER A 343 -15.49 -10.35 -2.07
CA SER A 343 -14.26 -11.09 -1.76
C SER A 343 -14.35 -12.59 -2.10
N ALA A 344 -14.67 -12.93 -3.36
CA ALA A 344 -14.89 -14.34 -3.75
C ALA A 344 -13.59 -15.05 -4.04
N THR A 345 -13.57 -16.39 -3.95
CA THR A 345 -12.42 -17.17 -4.42
C THR A 345 -12.08 -16.86 -5.89
N THR A 346 -10.78 -16.84 -6.26
CA THR A 346 -10.31 -16.54 -7.62
C THR A 346 -11.05 -17.32 -8.73
N PRO A 347 -11.36 -18.63 -8.60
CA PRO A 347 -12.13 -19.35 -9.61
C PRO A 347 -13.54 -18.79 -9.88
N ALA A 348 -14.16 -18.12 -8.90
CA ALA A 348 -15.49 -17.55 -9.01
C ALA A 348 -15.50 -16.05 -9.37
N GLY A 349 -14.33 -15.47 -9.55
CA GLY A 349 -14.17 -14.05 -9.86
C GLY A 349 -12.92 -13.48 -9.22
N GLY A 350 -12.58 -13.83 -7.97
CA GLY A 350 -11.54 -13.11 -7.23
C GLY A 350 -12.03 -11.73 -6.76
N ASP A 351 -11.11 -10.97 -6.16
CA ASP A 351 -11.44 -9.75 -5.41
C ASP A 351 -11.79 -8.56 -6.30
N ARG A 352 -12.85 -7.84 -5.90
CA ARG A 352 -13.41 -6.67 -6.59
C ARG A 352 -13.98 -5.69 -5.59
N ASN A 353 -13.60 -4.42 -5.69
CA ASN A 353 -14.24 -3.35 -4.93
C ASN A 353 -15.53 -2.93 -5.61
N VAL A 354 -16.61 -2.76 -4.84
CA VAL A 354 -17.89 -2.24 -5.31
C VAL A 354 -18.08 -0.86 -4.70
N HIS A 355 -18.27 0.16 -5.52
CA HIS A 355 -18.58 1.52 -5.11
C HIS A 355 -19.94 1.93 -5.64
N TYR A 356 -20.80 2.44 -4.77
CA TYR A 356 -22.08 3.01 -5.16
C TYR A 356 -21.99 4.52 -5.29
N LEU A 357 -22.67 5.06 -6.31
CA LEU A 357 -22.81 6.51 -6.46
C LEU A 357 -23.70 7.12 -5.37
N GLU A 358 -24.70 6.36 -4.92
CA GLU A 358 -25.76 6.81 -4.03
C GLU A 358 -25.70 6.07 -2.69
N ASP A 359 -26.21 6.71 -1.63
CA ASP A 359 -26.37 6.06 -0.32
C ASP A 359 -27.49 5.00 -0.34
N ASP A 360 -27.66 4.32 0.80
CA ASP A 360 -28.77 3.40 1.08
C ASP A 360 -28.91 2.25 0.06
N GLN A 361 -27.79 1.85 -0.56
CA GLN A 361 -27.74 0.70 -1.47
C GLN A 361 -27.63 -0.63 -0.69
N PRO A 362 -28.15 -1.73 -1.25
CA PRO A 362 -27.97 -3.05 -0.67
C PRO A 362 -26.51 -3.51 -0.78
N ILE A 363 -26.06 -4.32 0.16
CA ILE A 363 -24.82 -5.10 0.02
C ILE A 363 -25.15 -6.46 -0.61
N HIS A 364 -24.43 -6.83 -1.68
CA HIS A 364 -24.52 -8.15 -2.29
C HIS A 364 -23.25 -8.93 -1.98
N ARG A 365 -23.31 -9.80 -0.96
CA ARG A 365 -22.14 -10.52 -0.47
C ARG A 365 -21.81 -11.73 -1.33
N THR A 366 -20.60 -12.22 -1.20
CA THR A 366 -20.15 -13.53 -1.67
C THR A 366 -20.76 -14.65 -0.86
N SER A 367 -20.80 -14.47 0.47
CA SER A 367 -21.29 -15.46 1.43
C SER A 367 -21.49 -14.83 2.81
N HIS A 368 -22.18 -15.55 3.68
CA HIS A 368 -22.27 -15.28 5.12
C HIS A 368 -21.24 -16.09 5.94
N TRP A 369 -20.07 -16.40 5.38
CA TRP A 369 -19.12 -17.34 6.00
C TRP A 369 -18.65 -16.91 7.39
N GLN A 370 -18.50 -15.61 7.65
CA GLN A 370 -18.13 -15.06 8.97
C GLN A 370 -19.22 -14.19 9.59
N ILE A 371 -20.47 -14.35 9.15
CA ILE A 371 -21.63 -13.62 9.66
C ILE A 371 -22.60 -14.65 10.25
N ALA A 372 -22.70 -14.67 11.59
CA ALA A 372 -23.63 -15.53 12.30
C ALA A 372 -24.98 -14.82 12.48
N GLY A 373 -26.08 -15.58 12.46
CA GLY A 373 -27.42 -15.09 12.84
C GLY A 373 -28.20 -14.32 11.77
N ASP A 374 -27.60 -14.00 10.61
CA ASP A 374 -28.30 -13.34 9.49
C ASP A 374 -28.73 -14.36 8.41
N GLU A 375 -29.82 -15.07 8.65
CA GLU A 375 -30.37 -16.02 7.67
C GLU A 375 -31.11 -15.34 6.52
N PHE A 376 -31.71 -14.17 6.77
CA PHE A 376 -32.49 -13.44 5.76
C PHE A 376 -31.58 -12.76 4.74
N GLY A 377 -30.44 -12.21 5.18
CA GLY A 377 -29.43 -11.60 4.33
C GLY A 377 -28.84 -12.57 3.30
N ARG A 378 -28.79 -13.88 3.58
CA ARG A 378 -28.25 -14.91 2.67
C ARG A 378 -28.91 -14.95 1.29
N ALA A 379 -30.17 -14.55 1.17
CA ALA A 379 -30.84 -14.47 -0.13
C ALA A 379 -30.29 -13.36 -1.04
N SER A 380 -29.57 -12.39 -0.47
CA SER A 380 -28.92 -11.29 -1.19
C SER A 380 -27.51 -11.63 -1.69
N ASP A 381 -26.95 -12.77 -1.29
CA ASP A 381 -25.64 -13.23 -1.74
C ASP A 381 -25.63 -13.46 -3.26
N ARG A 382 -24.52 -13.13 -3.91
CA ARG A 382 -24.31 -13.29 -5.35
C ARG A 382 -22.98 -13.99 -5.55
N TYR A 383 -23.02 -15.19 -6.13
CA TYR A 383 -21.84 -16.01 -6.39
C TYR A 383 -22.13 -17.01 -7.52
N PRO A 384 -21.33 -17.06 -8.60
CA PRO A 384 -20.06 -16.35 -8.85
C PRO A 384 -20.27 -14.90 -9.30
N VAL A 385 -19.19 -14.20 -9.66
CA VAL A 385 -19.19 -12.75 -9.99
C VAL A 385 -20.18 -12.37 -11.09
N GLY A 386 -20.47 -13.27 -12.03
CA GLY A 386 -21.50 -13.02 -13.05
C GLY A 386 -22.88 -12.72 -12.46
N GLU A 387 -23.25 -13.34 -11.33
CA GLU A 387 -24.51 -13.03 -10.65
C GLU A 387 -24.49 -11.65 -9.97
N LEU A 388 -23.31 -11.22 -9.49
CA LEU A 388 -23.13 -9.88 -8.94
C LEU A 388 -23.33 -8.85 -10.06
N PHE A 389 -22.69 -9.03 -11.21
CA PHE A 389 -22.84 -8.12 -12.35
C PHE A 389 -24.30 -7.99 -12.80
N GLU A 390 -25.00 -9.12 -12.97
CA GLU A 390 -26.42 -9.14 -13.33
C GLU A 390 -27.31 -8.43 -12.29
N GLN A 391 -26.95 -8.51 -11.01
CA GLN A 391 -27.67 -7.85 -9.94
C GLN A 391 -27.40 -6.33 -9.92
N LEU A 392 -26.13 -5.92 -10.04
CA LEU A 392 -25.75 -4.51 -10.05
C LEU A 392 -26.33 -3.77 -11.26
N LYS A 393 -26.36 -4.41 -12.44
CA LYS A 393 -26.99 -3.86 -13.66
C LYS A 393 -28.50 -3.61 -13.53
N LYS A 394 -29.19 -4.34 -12.66
CA LYS A 394 -30.61 -4.13 -12.34
C LYS A 394 -30.82 -3.06 -11.27
N GLY A 395 -29.76 -2.72 -10.54
CA GLY A 395 -29.77 -1.78 -9.44
C GLY A 395 -29.54 -0.33 -9.89
N ARG A 396 -29.04 0.48 -8.95
CA ARG A 396 -28.59 1.85 -9.20
C ARG A 396 -27.13 1.86 -9.66
N PRO A 397 -26.60 3.00 -10.15
CA PRO A 397 -25.23 3.08 -10.65
C PRO A 397 -24.20 2.57 -9.63
N ALA A 398 -23.38 1.63 -10.09
CA ALA A 398 -22.27 1.06 -9.35
C ALA A 398 -21.02 1.02 -10.23
N LEU A 399 -19.87 1.17 -9.59
CA LEU A 399 -18.55 0.98 -10.16
C LEU A 399 -17.94 -0.24 -9.50
N VAL A 400 -17.33 -1.12 -10.29
CA VAL A 400 -16.63 -2.31 -9.81
C VAL A 400 -15.17 -2.20 -10.25
N VAL A 401 -14.24 -2.41 -9.32
CA VAL A 401 -12.80 -2.31 -9.61
C VAL A 401 -12.14 -3.65 -9.29
N PRO A 402 -11.77 -4.47 -10.30
CA PRO A 402 -10.94 -5.64 -10.07
C PRO A 402 -9.56 -5.23 -9.56
N HIS A 403 -9.03 -5.97 -8.59
CA HIS A 403 -7.76 -5.66 -7.95
C HIS A 403 -7.00 -6.91 -7.50
N ILE A 404 -5.78 -6.72 -7.01
CA ILE A 404 -5.03 -7.74 -6.28
C ILE A 404 -5.03 -7.38 -4.80
N GLY A 405 -5.79 -8.14 -4.01
CA GLY A 405 -5.69 -8.10 -2.56
C GLY A 405 -4.83 -9.26 -2.04
N GLY A 406 -5.36 -9.94 -1.03
CA GLY A 406 -4.82 -11.23 -0.61
C GLY A 406 -4.98 -12.34 -1.67
N ARG A 407 -5.78 -12.13 -2.72
CA ARG A 407 -5.97 -13.03 -3.87
C ARG A 407 -6.15 -12.16 -5.14
N PRO A 408 -5.81 -12.68 -6.33
CA PRO A 408 -6.00 -11.92 -7.56
C PRO A 408 -7.45 -11.95 -8.04
N ALA A 409 -7.92 -10.84 -8.61
CA ALA A 409 -9.06 -10.83 -9.52
C ALA A 409 -8.78 -11.76 -10.72
N ASN A 410 -9.80 -12.50 -11.13
CA ASN A 410 -9.80 -13.35 -12.30
C ASN A 410 -10.40 -12.56 -13.47
N LEU A 411 -9.52 -12.13 -14.38
CA LEU A 411 -9.88 -11.39 -15.58
C LEU A 411 -10.49 -12.26 -16.69
N ALA A 412 -10.80 -13.54 -16.44
CA ALA A 412 -11.72 -14.27 -17.31
C ALA A 412 -13.16 -13.75 -17.19
N PHE A 413 -13.46 -13.02 -16.11
CA PHE A 413 -14.71 -12.30 -15.93
C PHE A 413 -14.46 -10.81 -16.10
N HIS A 414 -15.26 -10.19 -16.95
CA HIS A 414 -15.23 -8.75 -17.14
C HIS A 414 -16.60 -8.22 -17.56
N ASP A 415 -17.01 -7.10 -16.98
CA ASP A 415 -18.18 -6.36 -17.42
C ASP A 415 -17.80 -4.90 -17.69
N PRO A 416 -17.71 -4.46 -18.96
CA PRO A 416 -17.20 -3.12 -19.29
C PRO A 416 -18.09 -1.97 -18.76
N ASP A 417 -19.37 -2.23 -18.51
CA ASP A 417 -20.29 -1.23 -17.96
C ASP A 417 -20.13 -1.09 -16.44
N LEU A 418 -19.55 -2.07 -15.75
CA LEU A 418 -19.31 -2.01 -14.31
C LEU A 418 -17.83 -1.79 -13.99
N GLU A 419 -16.93 -2.33 -14.81
CA GLU A 419 -15.47 -2.35 -14.60
C GLU A 419 -14.72 -1.51 -15.64
N PRO A 420 -14.93 -0.18 -15.67
CA PRO A 420 -14.20 0.68 -16.58
C PRO A 420 -12.73 0.84 -16.19
N ILE A 421 -12.33 0.51 -14.95
CA ILE A 421 -10.98 0.70 -14.44
C ILE A 421 -10.51 -0.57 -13.71
N ILE A 422 -9.19 -0.70 -13.57
CA ILE A 422 -8.52 -1.80 -12.85
C ILE A 422 -7.48 -1.23 -11.87
N GLU A 423 -7.36 -1.84 -10.69
CA GLU A 423 -6.35 -1.45 -9.70
C GLU A 423 -5.06 -2.22 -9.94
N ILE A 424 -3.98 -1.50 -10.24
CA ILE A 424 -2.69 -2.08 -10.68
C ILE A 424 -1.56 -1.91 -9.67
N TYR A 425 -1.84 -1.24 -8.55
CA TYR A 425 -0.88 -0.96 -7.49
C TYR A 425 -1.61 -0.80 -6.15
N SER A 426 -1.07 -1.43 -5.10
CA SER A 426 -1.49 -1.22 -3.70
C SER A 426 -0.40 -1.56 -2.71
N ALA A 427 -0.64 -1.44 -1.40
CA ALA A 427 0.35 -1.82 -0.37
C ALA A 427 0.70 -3.32 -0.40
N TRP A 428 -0.06 -4.10 -1.15
CA TRP A 428 0.28 -5.45 -1.50
C TRP A 428 1.40 -5.53 -2.54
N GLY A 429 1.57 -4.58 -3.45
CA GLY A 429 2.62 -4.62 -4.47
C GLY A 429 2.29 -3.86 -5.76
N GLN A 430 3.17 -4.03 -6.74
CA GLN A 430 3.01 -3.55 -8.10
C GLN A 430 2.57 -4.68 -9.04
N PHE A 431 1.51 -4.47 -9.81
CA PHE A 431 0.85 -5.52 -10.60
C PHE A 431 0.82 -5.22 -12.09
N GLU A 432 1.96 -4.84 -12.69
CA GLU A 432 2.06 -4.60 -14.14
C GLU A 432 1.69 -5.84 -14.97
N TRP A 433 1.78 -7.04 -14.42
CA TRP A 433 1.27 -8.24 -15.10
C TRP A 433 -0.26 -8.26 -15.23
N LEU A 434 -1.00 -7.62 -14.32
CA LEU A 434 -2.47 -7.59 -14.34
C LEU A 434 -2.98 -6.61 -15.40
N LEU A 435 -2.34 -5.46 -15.54
CA LEU A 435 -2.65 -4.51 -16.61
C LEU A 435 -2.31 -5.10 -17.98
N GLU A 436 -1.18 -5.80 -18.10
CA GLU A 436 -0.84 -6.52 -19.33
C GLU A 436 -1.86 -7.62 -19.65
N GLU A 437 -2.32 -8.38 -18.65
CA GLU A 437 -3.38 -9.37 -18.85
C GLU A 437 -4.69 -8.75 -19.36
N ALA A 438 -5.09 -7.59 -18.81
CA ALA A 438 -6.27 -6.86 -19.29
C ALA A 438 -6.12 -6.43 -20.76
N ILE A 439 -4.94 -5.92 -21.14
CA ILE A 439 -4.61 -5.54 -22.53
C ILE A 439 -4.66 -6.75 -23.45
N VAL A 440 -4.03 -7.87 -23.08
CA VAL A 440 -4.02 -9.11 -23.87
C VAL A 440 -5.43 -9.64 -24.11
N ARG A 441 -6.34 -9.44 -23.15
CA ARG A 441 -7.76 -9.82 -23.27
C ARG A 441 -8.60 -8.83 -24.09
N GLY A 442 -8.02 -7.71 -24.54
CA GLY A 442 -8.70 -6.67 -25.30
C GLY A 442 -9.61 -5.78 -24.45
N TYR A 443 -9.39 -5.71 -23.13
CA TYR A 443 -10.22 -4.91 -22.25
C TYR A 443 -9.87 -3.43 -22.34
N GLN A 444 -10.92 -2.59 -22.39
CA GLN A 444 -10.80 -1.14 -22.42
C GLN A 444 -10.97 -0.56 -21.01
N VAL A 445 -9.91 -0.64 -20.22
CA VAL A 445 -9.86 -0.27 -18.80
C VAL A 445 -8.90 0.88 -18.52
N GLY A 446 -9.26 1.78 -17.63
CA GLY A 446 -8.35 2.79 -17.08
C GLY A 446 -7.54 2.22 -15.93
N PHE A 447 -6.44 2.87 -15.59
CA PHE A 447 -5.57 2.44 -14.50
C PHE A 447 -5.84 3.24 -13.24
N SER A 448 -5.93 2.52 -12.12
CA SER A 448 -6.13 3.06 -10.78
C SER A 448 -5.12 2.46 -9.79
N GLY A 449 -4.84 3.20 -8.74
CA GLY A 449 -4.08 2.75 -7.57
C GLY A 449 -4.89 3.00 -6.31
N GLY A 450 -4.85 2.06 -5.38
CA GLY A 450 -5.44 2.17 -4.05
C GLY A 450 -4.45 1.68 -3.01
N SER A 451 -4.73 1.83 -1.72
CA SER A 451 -3.80 1.32 -0.71
C SER A 451 -4.03 -0.15 -0.37
N ASP A 452 -5.26 -0.64 -0.44
CA ASP A 452 -5.73 -1.81 0.31
C ASP A 452 -5.24 -1.77 1.76
N ASP A 453 -5.31 -0.58 2.37
CA ASP A 453 -4.76 -0.36 3.71
C ASP A 453 -5.53 -1.15 4.76
N HIS A 454 -4.78 -1.73 5.70
CA HIS A 454 -5.31 -2.44 6.86
C HIS A 454 -4.84 -1.82 8.19
N LYS A 455 -4.21 -0.64 8.13
CA LYS A 455 -3.53 0.02 9.25
C LYS A 455 -4.29 1.27 9.73
N GLY A 456 -5.45 1.57 9.14
CA GLY A 456 -6.23 2.77 9.41
C GLY A 456 -5.61 4.05 8.84
N ARG A 457 -4.82 3.94 7.76
CA ARG A 457 -4.03 5.01 7.15
C ARG A 457 -4.33 5.22 5.64
N PRO A 458 -5.60 5.30 5.20
CA PRO A 458 -5.94 5.50 3.79
C PRO A 458 -5.30 6.77 3.22
N GLY A 459 -4.74 6.66 2.02
CA GLY A 459 -4.02 7.72 1.31
C GLY A 459 -2.61 8.01 1.84
N ALA A 460 -2.17 7.37 2.92
CA ALA A 460 -0.79 7.41 3.40
C ALA A 460 -0.37 6.08 4.04
N SER A 461 -0.60 4.97 3.33
CA SER A 461 -0.34 3.62 3.84
C SER A 461 1.15 3.28 3.73
N TYR A 462 1.94 3.74 4.71
CA TYR A 462 3.32 3.32 4.83
C TYR A 462 3.41 1.79 5.02
N PRO A 463 4.39 1.11 4.39
CA PRO A 463 4.65 -0.29 4.67
C PRO A 463 5.09 -0.43 6.13
N GLY A 464 4.71 -1.56 6.72
CA GLY A 464 5.13 -1.90 8.07
C GLY A 464 6.37 -2.79 8.04
N SER A 465 6.50 -3.67 9.02
CA SER A 465 7.50 -4.73 9.07
C SER A 465 6.91 -6.11 8.74
N SER A 466 5.84 -6.19 7.93
CA SER A 466 5.19 -7.47 7.57
C SER A 466 4.76 -7.58 6.10
N SER A 467 3.60 -8.19 5.83
CA SER A 467 3.16 -8.68 4.52
C SER A 467 2.63 -7.61 3.56
N PHE A 468 2.63 -6.34 3.97
CA PHE A 468 2.34 -5.18 3.13
C PHE A 468 3.67 -4.50 2.83
N GLY A 469 4.26 -4.91 1.71
CA GLY A 469 5.68 -4.68 1.41
C GLY A 469 5.99 -3.32 0.80
N VAL A 470 4.99 -2.64 0.23
CA VAL A 470 5.20 -1.37 -0.46
C VAL A 470 4.28 -0.27 0.07
N TYR A 471 4.59 0.98 -0.27
CA TYR A 471 3.69 2.12 0.00
C TYR A 471 2.31 1.95 -0.67
N GLY A 472 1.25 2.54 -0.09
CA GLY A 472 -0.09 2.49 -0.67
C GLY A 472 -0.22 3.34 -1.94
N GLY A 473 -0.87 2.81 -2.98
CA GLY A 473 -1.13 3.53 -4.22
C GLY A 473 -2.17 4.65 -4.09
N LEU A 474 -2.14 5.58 -5.04
CA LEU A 474 -3.17 6.62 -5.20
C LEU A 474 -3.68 6.67 -6.64
N THR A 475 -4.95 7.04 -6.78
CA THR A 475 -5.56 7.38 -8.06
C THR A 475 -5.71 8.89 -8.17
N CYS A 476 -5.29 9.47 -9.30
CA CYS A 476 -5.67 10.82 -9.68
C CYS A 476 -6.80 10.76 -10.70
N VAL A 477 -7.85 11.55 -10.49
CA VAL A 477 -9.04 11.63 -11.35
C VAL A 477 -9.16 13.03 -11.92
N LEU A 478 -9.43 13.11 -13.23
CA LEU A 478 -9.69 14.37 -13.93
C LEU A 478 -11.20 14.60 -14.05
N ALA A 479 -11.76 15.39 -13.13
CA ALA A 479 -13.20 15.66 -13.04
C ALA A 479 -13.50 17.16 -13.08
N ALA A 480 -14.70 17.52 -13.50
CA ALA A 480 -15.14 18.93 -13.52
C ALA A 480 -15.34 19.52 -12.11
N GLU A 481 -15.73 18.66 -11.16
CA GLU A 481 -16.06 19.05 -9.79
C GLU A 481 -15.72 17.92 -8.81
N LEU A 482 -15.38 18.29 -7.58
CA LEU A 482 -15.15 17.35 -6.48
C LEU A 482 -16.49 16.94 -5.84
N THR A 483 -17.25 16.13 -6.56
CA THR A 483 -18.51 15.54 -6.08
C THR A 483 -18.50 14.04 -6.39
N ARG A 484 -19.32 13.24 -5.70
CA ARG A 484 -19.47 11.81 -6.05
C ARG A 484 -19.81 11.63 -7.53
N ALA A 485 -20.71 12.45 -8.07
CA ALA A 485 -21.11 12.39 -9.47
C ALA A 485 -19.95 12.72 -10.43
N GLY A 486 -19.19 13.78 -10.15
CA GLY A 486 -18.04 14.18 -10.96
C GLY A 486 -16.92 13.14 -10.96
N ILE A 487 -16.55 12.63 -9.78
CA ILE A 487 -15.52 11.60 -9.64
C ILE A 487 -15.99 10.28 -10.29
N PHE A 488 -17.23 9.87 -10.04
CA PHE A 488 -17.79 8.64 -10.60
C PHE A 488 -17.84 8.70 -12.14
N GLU A 489 -18.29 9.82 -12.72
CA GLU A 489 -18.33 9.99 -14.18
C GLU A 489 -16.92 9.95 -14.79
N ALA A 490 -15.94 10.59 -14.16
CA ALA A 490 -14.56 10.54 -14.62
C ALA A 490 -13.94 9.13 -14.56
N LEU A 491 -14.20 8.36 -13.48
CA LEU A 491 -13.79 6.96 -13.37
C LEU A 491 -14.49 6.09 -14.42
N LYS A 492 -15.81 6.29 -14.64
CA LYS A 492 -16.58 5.62 -15.70
C LYS A 492 -16.01 5.90 -17.09
N ALA A 493 -15.51 7.10 -17.32
CA ALA A 493 -14.88 7.53 -18.56
C ALA A 493 -13.37 7.23 -18.63
N ARG A 494 -12.79 6.57 -17.62
CA ARG A 494 -11.35 6.24 -17.52
C ARG A 494 -10.42 7.46 -17.52
N ARG A 495 -10.93 8.64 -17.14
CA ARG A 495 -10.14 9.87 -17.02
C ARG A 495 -9.42 9.89 -15.67
N CYS A 496 -8.55 8.91 -15.47
CA CYS A 496 -7.77 8.73 -14.26
C CYS A 496 -6.41 8.11 -14.56
N TYR A 497 -5.53 8.10 -13.57
CA TYR A 497 -4.25 7.40 -13.65
C TYR A 497 -3.82 6.92 -12.26
N ALA A 498 -2.96 5.90 -12.25
CA ALA A 498 -2.43 5.29 -11.03
C ALA A 498 -1.05 5.86 -10.70
N THR A 499 -0.70 5.85 -9.42
CA THR A 499 0.65 6.14 -8.92
C THR A 499 1.03 5.15 -7.83
N SER A 500 2.33 5.05 -7.55
CA SER A 500 2.87 4.33 -6.38
C SER A 500 2.59 5.05 -5.04
N GLY A 501 1.70 6.04 -5.02
CA GLY A 501 1.27 6.79 -3.85
C GLY A 501 1.80 8.22 -3.78
N GLN A 502 2.84 8.54 -4.56
CA GLN A 502 3.30 9.92 -4.75
C GLN A 502 2.32 10.68 -5.65
N ARG A 503 2.03 11.94 -5.31
CA ARG A 503 1.14 12.82 -6.09
C ARG A 503 1.81 13.36 -7.37
N ILE A 504 2.29 12.46 -8.22
CA ILE A 504 2.92 12.76 -9.51
C ILE A 504 1.85 13.31 -10.46
N ALA A 505 2.00 14.54 -10.94
CA ALA A 505 1.06 15.10 -11.90
C ALA A 505 1.37 14.56 -13.30
N LEU A 506 0.37 13.96 -13.95
CA LEU A 506 0.47 13.43 -15.29
C LEU A 506 -0.69 13.94 -16.17
N ASP A 507 -0.36 14.66 -17.23
CA ASP A 507 -1.29 15.14 -18.26
C ASP A 507 -0.85 14.57 -19.61
N VAL A 508 -1.67 13.67 -20.16
CA VAL A 508 -1.39 12.99 -21.42
C VAL A 508 -2.57 13.21 -22.34
N SER A 509 -2.29 13.77 -23.52
CA SER A 509 -3.29 13.95 -24.56
C SER A 509 -2.80 13.39 -25.89
N ALA A 510 -3.74 13.04 -26.76
CA ALA A 510 -3.47 12.61 -28.12
C ALA A 510 -4.19 13.53 -29.10
N LYS A 511 -3.79 13.54 -30.37
CA LYS A 511 -4.54 14.20 -31.46
C LYS A 511 -5.18 13.15 -32.37
N ASP A 512 -6.46 13.35 -32.69
CA ASP A 512 -7.10 12.58 -33.75
C ASP A 512 -6.83 13.19 -35.14
N ASP A 513 -7.40 12.56 -36.18
CA ASP A 513 -7.24 13.00 -37.58
C ASP A 513 -7.77 14.42 -37.85
N GLU A 514 -8.70 14.92 -37.03
CA GLU A 514 -9.24 16.29 -37.13
C GLU A 514 -8.39 17.30 -36.34
N GLY A 515 -7.34 16.83 -35.66
CA GLY A 515 -6.50 17.63 -34.77
C GLY A 515 -7.16 17.95 -33.43
N ILE A 516 -8.25 17.27 -33.08
CA ILE A 516 -8.94 17.43 -31.80
C ILE A 516 -8.12 16.71 -30.72
N SER A 517 -7.88 17.40 -29.60
CA SER A 517 -7.22 16.82 -28.44
C SER A 517 -8.12 15.79 -27.76
N ARG A 518 -7.59 14.59 -27.57
CA ARG A 518 -8.19 13.46 -26.86
C ARG A 518 -7.50 13.27 -25.53
N LEU A 519 -8.27 12.95 -24.50
CA LEU A 519 -7.79 12.72 -23.14
C LEU A 519 -7.44 11.25 -22.91
N MET A 520 -6.52 10.99 -21.99
CA MET A 520 -6.24 9.64 -21.51
C MET A 520 -7.55 8.91 -21.12
N GLY A 521 -7.66 7.63 -21.48
CA GLY A 521 -8.86 6.82 -21.24
C GLY A 521 -9.87 6.79 -22.41
N GLU A 522 -9.80 7.74 -23.34
CA GLU A 522 -10.73 7.79 -24.49
C GLU A 522 -10.47 6.67 -25.52
N ALA A 523 -11.55 6.27 -26.19
CA ALA A 523 -11.51 5.37 -27.34
C ALA A 523 -11.91 6.13 -28.61
N PHE A 524 -11.10 6.06 -29.66
CA PHE A 524 -11.33 6.76 -30.92
C PHE A 524 -10.65 6.04 -32.09
N SER A 525 -10.87 6.54 -33.31
CA SER A 525 -10.27 5.98 -34.52
C SER A 525 -9.38 7.00 -35.21
N VAL A 526 -8.32 6.51 -35.85
CA VAL A 526 -7.46 7.30 -36.74
C VAL A 526 -7.23 6.56 -38.07
N THR A 527 -6.92 7.31 -39.11
CA THR A 527 -6.58 6.79 -40.45
C THR A 527 -5.08 6.75 -40.68
N GLY A 528 -4.32 7.57 -39.95
CA GLY A 528 -2.86 7.61 -39.97
C GLY A 528 -2.21 6.31 -39.45
N PRO A 529 -0.94 6.05 -39.84
CA PRO A 529 -0.17 4.94 -39.28
C PRO A 529 0.34 5.21 -37.86
N ASP A 530 0.42 6.48 -37.47
CA ASP A 530 1.04 6.95 -36.23
C ASP A 530 0.02 7.79 -35.43
N LEU A 531 0.19 7.81 -34.10
CA LEU A 531 -0.59 8.59 -33.15
C LEU A 531 0.29 9.69 -32.54
N SER A 532 -0.10 10.94 -32.73
CA SER A 532 0.56 12.09 -32.10
C SER A 532 0.08 12.23 -30.66
N ILE A 533 1.00 12.13 -29.70
CA ILE A 533 0.72 12.33 -28.27
C ILE A 533 1.54 13.48 -27.70
N HIS A 534 0.99 14.14 -26.68
CA HIS A 534 1.65 15.13 -25.86
C HIS A 534 1.67 14.65 -24.41
N VAL A 535 2.83 14.74 -23.77
CA VAL A 535 3.02 14.41 -22.35
C VAL A 535 3.51 15.65 -21.63
N ASP A 536 2.80 16.08 -20.59
CA ASP A 536 3.28 17.02 -19.58
C ASP A 536 3.23 16.32 -18.21
N ALA A 537 4.38 16.20 -17.56
CA ALA A 537 4.49 15.48 -16.30
C ALA A 537 5.32 16.26 -15.28
N THR A 538 4.86 16.25 -14.04
CA THR A 538 5.56 16.87 -12.90
C THR A 538 5.66 15.87 -11.74
N GLY A 539 6.86 15.41 -11.45
CA GLY A 539 7.17 14.51 -10.33
C GLY A 539 7.26 15.23 -8.99
N THR A 540 7.16 14.46 -7.91
CA THR A 540 7.51 14.88 -6.54
C THR A 540 9.02 14.93 -6.29
N HIS A 541 9.77 14.34 -7.21
CA HIS A 541 11.22 14.16 -7.30
C HIS A 541 11.61 14.18 -8.78
N ASP A 542 12.90 14.26 -9.09
CA ASP A 542 13.38 14.31 -10.47
C ASP A 542 12.92 13.08 -11.27
N ILE A 543 12.51 13.32 -12.52
CA ILE A 543 12.03 12.29 -13.43
C ILE A 543 13.24 11.58 -14.03
N GLU A 544 13.31 10.25 -13.90
CA GLU A 544 14.33 9.43 -14.52
C GLU A 544 14.00 9.16 -15.98
N GLU A 545 12.78 8.66 -16.24
CA GLU A 545 12.32 8.34 -17.58
C GLU A 545 10.79 8.41 -17.71
N VAL A 546 10.33 8.62 -18.94
CA VAL A 546 8.95 8.48 -19.37
C VAL A 546 8.93 7.52 -20.55
N LEU A 547 8.24 6.39 -20.39
CA LEU A 547 8.07 5.39 -21.43
C LEU A 547 6.68 5.51 -22.05
N VAL A 548 6.60 5.45 -23.37
CA VAL A 548 5.35 5.27 -24.08
C VAL A 548 5.21 3.79 -24.42
N VAL A 549 4.12 3.19 -23.95
CA VAL A 549 3.86 1.76 -24.06
C VAL A 549 2.66 1.53 -24.96
N ARG A 550 2.85 0.67 -25.96
CA ARG A 550 1.80 0.19 -26.85
C ARG A 550 1.40 -1.22 -26.46
N GLY A 551 0.12 -1.45 -26.26
CA GLY A 551 -0.49 -2.73 -25.95
C GLY A 551 -1.39 -3.22 -27.08
N ASN A 552 -1.19 -4.46 -27.52
CA ASN A 552 -2.03 -5.08 -28.55
C ASN A 552 -2.79 -6.29 -27.99
N PRO A 553 -4.11 -6.37 -28.22
CA PRO A 553 -4.91 -7.53 -27.86
C PRO A 553 -4.33 -8.83 -28.42
N GLY A 554 -4.31 -9.88 -27.60
CA GLY A 554 -3.75 -11.19 -27.93
C GLY A 554 -2.22 -11.26 -28.02
N VAL A 555 -1.50 -10.15 -27.86
CA VAL A 555 -0.02 -10.11 -27.99
C VAL A 555 0.65 -9.74 -26.67
N GLY A 556 0.36 -8.55 -26.12
CA GLY A 556 1.04 -8.03 -24.94
C GLY A 556 1.42 -6.56 -25.10
N THR A 557 2.35 -6.11 -24.25
CA THR A 557 2.81 -4.72 -24.22
C THR A 557 4.24 -4.57 -24.75
N GLN A 558 4.53 -3.40 -25.33
CA GLN A 558 5.84 -3.05 -25.85
C GLN A 558 6.13 -1.57 -25.62
N VAL A 559 7.32 -1.25 -25.10
CA VAL A 559 7.84 0.12 -25.08
C VAL A 559 8.16 0.54 -26.52
N VAL A 560 7.50 1.58 -27.01
CA VAL A 560 7.62 2.06 -28.39
C VAL A 560 8.29 3.42 -28.50
N ASP A 561 8.34 4.17 -27.40
CA ASP A 561 9.09 5.42 -27.30
C ASP A 561 9.57 5.65 -25.86
N ARG A 562 10.58 6.50 -25.70
CA ARG A 562 11.23 6.82 -24.42
C ARG A 562 11.69 8.27 -24.41
N PHE A 563 11.43 8.96 -23.30
CA PHE A 563 12.02 10.25 -22.97
C PHE A 563 12.83 10.17 -21.66
N PRO A 564 14.08 10.66 -21.63
CA PRO A 564 14.86 11.10 -22.77
C PRO A 564 15.23 9.90 -23.67
N GLU A 565 15.36 10.11 -24.99
CA GLU A 565 15.69 9.04 -25.95
C GLU A 565 16.98 8.31 -25.56
N THR A 566 17.94 9.06 -25.01
CA THR A 566 19.17 8.52 -24.42
C THR A 566 19.36 9.08 -23.02
N THR A 567 19.77 8.23 -22.09
CA THR A 567 20.02 8.61 -20.69
C THR A 567 21.52 8.59 -20.42
N GLU A 568 22.07 9.74 -20.04
CA GLU A 568 23.45 9.84 -19.57
C GLU A 568 23.61 9.05 -18.27
N ARG A 569 24.76 8.40 -18.11
CA ARG A 569 25.07 7.56 -16.95
C ARG A 569 26.35 8.01 -16.26
N ASP A 570 26.32 8.12 -14.94
CA ASP A 570 27.50 8.42 -14.14
C ASP A 570 28.30 7.14 -13.90
N LYS A 571 29.39 6.97 -14.65
CA LYS A 571 30.25 5.78 -14.57
C LYS A 571 31.01 5.63 -13.24
N ARG A 572 30.97 6.64 -12.37
CA ARG A 572 31.51 6.54 -11.00
C ARG A 572 30.53 5.89 -10.05
N ARG A 573 29.26 5.74 -10.42
CA ARG A 573 28.22 5.18 -9.55
C ARG A 573 27.59 3.95 -10.22
N LEU A 574 27.55 2.86 -9.48
CA LEU A 574 26.96 1.60 -9.91
C LEU A 574 25.62 1.43 -9.21
N ARG A 575 24.53 1.31 -9.96
CA ARG A 575 23.20 0.96 -9.43
C ARG A 575 22.97 -0.54 -9.61
N VAL A 576 22.66 -1.22 -8.51
CA VAL A 576 22.28 -2.64 -8.46
C VAL A 576 20.85 -2.71 -7.94
N VAL A 577 19.91 -3.01 -8.83
CA VAL A 577 18.47 -3.09 -8.53
C VAL A 577 18.03 -4.55 -8.58
N TRP A 578 17.30 -5.01 -7.58
CA TRP A 578 16.54 -6.25 -7.63
C TRP A 578 15.05 -5.92 -7.66
N SER A 579 14.26 -6.76 -8.31
CA SER A 579 12.85 -6.43 -8.59
C SER A 579 11.96 -7.65 -8.60
N GLY A 580 10.65 -7.42 -8.70
CA GLY A 580 9.67 -8.43 -9.06
C GLY A 580 9.05 -9.15 -7.86
N ALA A 581 8.31 -10.22 -8.15
CA ALA A 581 7.58 -10.97 -7.14
C ALA A 581 7.70 -12.48 -7.35
N ARG A 582 7.55 -13.28 -6.29
CA ARG A 582 7.63 -14.75 -6.36
C ARG A 582 6.50 -15.37 -7.20
N ILE A 583 5.27 -14.88 -7.04
CA ILE A 583 4.05 -15.41 -7.68
C ILE A 583 2.96 -14.33 -7.85
N LYS A 584 1.94 -14.59 -8.68
CA LYS A 584 0.72 -13.76 -8.84
C LYS A 584 -0.32 -13.90 -7.70
N GLY A 585 0.11 -13.93 -6.44
CA GLY A 585 -0.80 -14.26 -5.32
C GLY A 585 -0.34 -13.81 -3.94
N ARG A 586 -0.86 -14.44 -2.87
CA ARG A 586 -0.63 -13.99 -1.49
C ARG A 586 0.84 -14.12 -1.03
N ASP A 587 1.56 -15.13 -1.50
CA ASP A 587 2.95 -15.43 -1.12
C ASP A 587 3.97 -14.79 -2.07
N ARG A 588 3.68 -13.57 -2.54
CA ARG A 588 4.42 -12.91 -3.62
C ARG A 588 5.68 -12.19 -3.17
N ILE A 589 5.80 -11.84 -1.89
CA ILE A 589 6.98 -11.15 -1.35
C ILE A 589 8.24 -11.98 -1.60
N ALA A 590 9.26 -11.36 -2.20
CA ALA A 590 10.58 -11.91 -2.40
C ALA A 590 11.55 -11.29 -1.40
N THR A 591 12.26 -12.11 -0.62
CA THR A 591 13.29 -11.64 0.32
C THR A 591 14.65 -11.60 -0.38
N TRP A 592 15.26 -10.42 -0.40
CA TRP A 592 16.52 -10.13 -1.11
C TRP A 592 17.71 -9.88 -0.19
N ASP A 593 17.55 -10.08 1.12
CA ASP A 593 18.63 -10.04 2.11
C ASP A 593 19.91 -10.68 1.56
N GLY A 594 20.98 -9.89 1.52
CA GLY A 594 22.12 -10.21 0.70
C GLY A 594 23.28 -9.25 0.84
N GLU A 595 24.29 -9.49 0.02
CA GLU A 595 25.49 -8.69 -0.05
C GLU A 595 26.06 -8.61 -1.47
N LEU A 596 26.85 -7.58 -1.71
CA LEU A 596 27.69 -7.43 -2.88
C LEU A 596 29.13 -7.20 -2.46
N ARG A 597 30.06 -7.76 -3.24
CA ARG A 597 31.51 -7.55 -3.07
C ARG A 597 32.14 -7.06 -4.37
N LEU A 598 33.10 -6.16 -4.26
CA LEU A 598 33.89 -5.66 -5.38
C LEU A 598 35.33 -6.18 -5.32
N GLU A 599 35.78 -6.77 -6.42
CA GLU A 599 37.17 -7.13 -6.63
C GLU A 599 37.80 -6.20 -7.66
N GLY A 600 38.95 -5.60 -7.34
CA GLY A 600 39.64 -4.68 -8.26
C GLY A 600 38.99 -3.30 -8.39
N ALA A 601 38.09 -2.94 -7.48
CA ALA A 601 37.53 -1.60 -7.30
C ALA A 601 37.24 -1.40 -5.80
N GLN A 602 37.10 -0.15 -5.35
CA GLN A 602 36.72 0.20 -3.99
C GLN A 602 35.37 0.91 -3.93
N ILE A 603 34.71 0.79 -2.80
CA ILE A 603 33.47 1.47 -2.43
C ILE A 603 33.84 2.65 -1.55
N SER A 604 33.50 3.85 -2.01
CA SER A 604 33.69 5.10 -1.24
C SER A 604 32.43 5.53 -0.51
N GLN A 605 31.26 5.23 -1.09
CA GLN A 605 29.94 5.50 -0.52
C GLN A 605 28.94 4.45 -1.04
N ALA A 606 27.90 4.16 -0.26
CA ALA A 606 26.77 3.36 -0.69
C ALA A 606 25.47 3.93 -0.11
N ASP A 607 24.47 4.10 -0.99
CA ASP A 607 23.15 4.62 -0.66
C ASP A 607 22.08 3.59 -1.06
N GLY A 608 20.95 3.61 -0.36
CA GLY A 608 19.78 2.81 -0.74
C GLY A 608 19.05 3.39 -1.94
N TYR A 609 18.37 2.53 -2.70
CA TYR A 609 17.48 2.91 -3.79
C TYR A 609 16.11 2.27 -3.57
N ALA A 610 15.06 3.10 -3.63
CA ALA A 610 13.65 2.73 -3.61
C ALA A 610 13.12 1.98 -2.37
N PHE A 611 13.92 1.82 -1.30
CA PHE A 611 13.48 1.16 -0.07
C PHE A 611 12.16 1.71 0.48
N ASP A 612 11.21 0.80 0.65
CA ASP A 612 9.83 1.09 1.01
C ASP A 612 9.65 1.31 2.52
N SER A 613 10.36 0.54 3.34
CA SER A 613 10.20 0.51 4.80
C SER A 613 11.48 0.84 5.58
N ALA A 614 11.32 1.41 6.78
CA ALA A 614 12.42 1.58 7.73
C ALA A 614 13.01 0.23 8.21
N ALA A 615 12.28 -0.87 7.96
CA ALA A 615 12.78 -2.23 8.18
C ALA A 615 13.80 -2.69 7.13
N GLU A 616 13.99 -1.93 6.05
CA GLU A 616 14.88 -2.27 4.94
C GLU A 616 16.15 -1.41 5.00
N GLY A 617 17.03 -1.56 4.01
CA GLY A 617 18.22 -0.74 3.89
C GLY A 617 19.55 -1.45 4.09
N ILE A 618 20.61 -0.67 3.87
CA ILE A 618 21.99 -1.10 4.04
C ILE A 618 22.28 -1.38 5.53
N ARG A 619 22.90 -2.53 5.80
CA ARG A 619 23.27 -3.00 7.16
C ARG A 619 24.74 -2.79 7.47
N SER A 620 25.60 -2.89 6.46
CA SER A 620 27.04 -2.63 6.63
C SER A 620 27.67 -2.20 5.31
N VAL A 621 28.67 -1.32 5.40
CA VAL A 621 29.48 -0.87 4.27
C VAL A 621 30.96 -0.95 4.67
N SER A 622 31.79 -1.43 3.76
CA SER A 622 33.25 -1.33 3.83
C SER A 622 33.83 -1.01 2.45
N ALA A 623 35.16 -0.98 2.33
CA ALA A 623 35.83 -0.55 1.10
C ALA A 623 35.60 -1.49 -0.10
N ASP A 624 35.10 -2.70 0.09
CA ASP A 624 34.87 -3.66 -0.97
C ASP A 624 33.57 -4.46 -0.80
N HIS A 625 32.70 -4.08 0.16
CA HIS A 625 31.52 -4.84 0.53
C HIS A 625 30.36 -3.95 1.00
N VAL A 626 29.15 -4.32 0.58
CA VAL A 626 27.87 -3.77 1.08
C VAL A 626 26.93 -4.92 1.38
N ALA A 627 26.27 -4.91 2.53
CA ALA A 627 25.19 -5.84 2.87
C ALA A 627 23.90 -5.08 3.18
N TRP A 628 22.76 -5.69 2.89
CA TRP A 628 21.43 -5.08 3.04
C TRP A 628 20.38 -6.07 3.53
N GLN A 629 19.24 -5.54 3.92
CA GLN A 629 17.99 -6.26 4.15
C GLN A 629 16.91 -5.59 3.31
N SER A 630 16.15 -6.37 2.54
CA SER A 630 15.14 -5.82 1.63
C SER A 630 14.18 -6.90 1.13
N VAL A 631 12.98 -6.47 0.79
CA VAL A 631 11.96 -7.30 0.16
C VAL A 631 11.36 -6.59 -1.05
N THR A 632 10.92 -7.34 -2.05
CA THR A 632 10.11 -6.79 -3.15
C THR A 632 8.78 -7.51 -3.26
N SER A 633 7.79 -6.80 -3.79
CA SER A 633 6.44 -7.27 -4.08
C SER A 633 5.97 -6.80 -5.47
N GLY A 634 6.83 -6.99 -6.48
CA GLY A 634 6.58 -6.57 -7.86
C GLY A 634 7.20 -5.22 -8.22
N ASP A 635 7.54 -4.43 -7.22
CA ASP A 635 8.34 -3.21 -7.24
C ASP A 635 9.85 -3.50 -7.40
N GLU A 636 10.67 -2.47 -7.18
CA GLU A 636 12.11 -2.44 -7.33
C GLU A 636 12.75 -1.86 -6.09
N ASP A 637 13.85 -2.48 -5.66
CA ASP A 637 14.71 -2.03 -4.58
C ASP A 637 16.16 -2.16 -4.99
N GLY A 638 17.07 -1.46 -4.32
CA GLY A 638 18.48 -1.62 -4.65
C GLY A 638 19.46 -0.82 -3.83
N VAL A 639 20.69 -0.80 -4.32
CA VAL A 639 21.78 0.02 -3.79
C VAL A 639 22.50 0.75 -4.91
N ILE A 640 22.98 1.95 -4.60
CA ILE A 640 23.84 2.77 -5.44
C ILE A 640 25.21 2.86 -4.76
N VAL A 641 26.25 2.42 -5.46
CA VAL A 641 27.62 2.31 -4.93
C VAL A 641 28.54 3.26 -5.68
N GLU A 642 29.21 4.18 -4.99
CA GLU A 642 30.24 5.05 -5.58
C GLU A 642 31.60 4.36 -5.62
N LEU A 643 32.10 4.18 -6.85
CA LEU A 643 33.32 3.46 -7.19
C LEU A 643 34.56 4.36 -7.08
N ALA A 644 35.61 3.82 -6.47
CA ALA A 644 36.96 4.37 -6.42
C ALA A 644 37.99 3.33 -6.89
N ASP A 645 39.16 3.79 -7.33
CA ASP A 645 40.31 2.94 -7.71
C ASP A 645 39.95 1.74 -8.64
N VAL A 646 39.11 1.99 -9.64
CA VAL A 646 38.61 0.97 -10.58
C VAL A 646 39.76 0.46 -11.47
N GLY A 647 40.23 -0.74 -11.17
CA GLY A 647 41.20 -1.49 -11.95
C GLY A 647 40.56 -2.16 -13.17
N ARG A 648 41.41 -2.48 -14.16
CA ARG A 648 40.97 -3.24 -15.34
C ARG A 648 40.49 -4.63 -14.93
N GLY A 649 39.31 -5.02 -15.41
CA GLY A 649 38.70 -6.32 -15.08
C GLY A 649 38.10 -6.36 -13.67
N ALA A 650 37.72 -5.21 -13.11
CA ALA A 650 36.98 -5.13 -11.87
C ALA A 650 35.70 -5.99 -11.94
N ARG A 651 35.38 -6.66 -10.84
CA ARG A 651 34.28 -7.63 -10.75
C ARG A 651 33.36 -7.31 -9.59
N LEU A 652 32.07 -7.48 -9.82
CA LEU A 652 31.05 -7.52 -8.80
C LEU A 652 30.65 -8.98 -8.53
N HIS A 653 30.58 -9.37 -7.27
CA HIS A 653 29.95 -10.60 -6.81
C HIS A 653 28.67 -10.21 -6.07
N PHE A 654 27.52 -10.68 -6.56
CA PHE A 654 26.22 -10.48 -5.91
C PHE A 654 25.78 -11.80 -5.28
N GLN A 655 25.27 -11.74 -4.06
CA GLN A 655 24.76 -12.92 -3.35
C GLN A 655 23.49 -12.58 -2.55
N SER A 656 22.46 -13.39 -2.73
CA SER A 656 21.23 -13.42 -1.92
C SER A 656 20.74 -14.87 -1.76
N ALA A 657 19.68 -15.09 -0.99
CA ALA A 657 19.04 -16.41 -0.92
C ALA A 657 18.39 -16.86 -2.25
N LEU A 658 18.10 -15.92 -3.16
CA LEU A 658 17.41 -16.19 -4.42
C LEU A 658 18.36 -16.43 -5.60
N THR A 659 19.52 -15.76 -5.62
CA THR A 659 20.52 -15.90 -6.69
C THR A 659 21.92 -15.48 -6.24
N GLU A 660 22.92 -15.95 -6.98
CA GLU A 660 24.32 -15.60 -6.85
C GLU A 660 24.97 -15.52 -8.24
N PHE A 661 25.73 -14.45 -8.51
CA PHE A 661 26.48 -14.32 -9.76
C PHE A 661 27.70 -13.41 -9.65
N HIS A 662 28.62 -13.57 -10.62
CA HIS A 662 29.75 -12.66 -10.83
C HIS A 662 29.59 -11.90 -12.14
N LEU A 663 29.94 -10.62 -12.13
CA LEU A 663 29.86 -9.71 -13.27
C LEU A 663 31.17 -8.93 -13.41
N GLU A 664 31.82 -9.02 -14.57
CA GLU A 664 32.89 -8.08 -14.94
C GLU A 664 32.27 -6.74 -15.32
N LEU A 665 32.73 -5.62 -14.73
CA LEU A 665 32.13 -4.30 -14.95
C LEU A 665 32.25 -3.82 -16.41
N ASP A 666 33.25 -4.30 -17.15
CA ASP A 666 33.37 -4.04 -18.60
C ASP A 666 32.12 -4.48 -19.39
N ARG A 667 31.30 -5.40 -18.86
CA ARG A 667 30.07 -5.89 -19.52
C ARG A 667 28.90 -4.92 -19.50
N ILE A 668 28.95 -3.89 -18.64
CA ILE A 668 27.89 -2.87 -18.55
C ILE A 668 28.24 -1.56 -19.27
N GLU A 669 29.37 -1.51 -19.98
CA GLU A 669 29.81 -0.33 -20.74
C GLU A 669 28.84 0.05 -21.87
N ASP A 670 28.22 -0.95 -22.49
CA ASP A 670 27.29 -0.79 -23.62
C ASP A 670 25.81 -0.80 -23.18
N GLY A 671 25.51 -0.99 -21.88
CA GLY A 671 24.14 -1.01 -21.37
C GLY A 671 23.98 -1.83 -20.08
N PRO A 672 22.76 -1.84 -19.51
CA PRO A 672 22.46 -2.58 -18.28
C PRO A 672 22.68 -4.10 -18.46
N PHE A 673 23.23 -4.74 -17.43
CA PHE A 673 23.27 -6.19 -17.30
C PHE A 673 22.06 -6.67 -16.50
N VAL A 674 21.25 -7.55 -17.09
CA VAL A 674 20.08 -8.13 -16.42
C VAL A 674 20.32 -9.62 -16.15
N HIS A 675 20.17 -10.01 -14.89
CA HIS A 675 20.22 -11.40 -14.42
C HIS A 675 18.83 -11.87 -14.02
N PRO A 676 18.11 -12.62 -14.87
CA PRO A 676 16.78 -13.13 -14.54
C PRO A 676 16.87 -14.26 -13.50
N VAL A 677 15.96 -14.24 -12.53
CA VAL A 677 15.88 -15.22 -11.42
C VAL A 677 14.65 -16.13 -11.57
N GLY A 678 13.54 -15.62 -12.10
CA GLY A 678 12.30 -16.36 -12.32
C GLY A 678 11.09 -15.67 -11.70
N GLY A 679 10.05 -16.42 -11.34
CA GLY A 679 8.83 -15.84 -10.76
C GLY A 679 8.15 -14.83 -11.70
N GLU A 680 7.49 -13.84 -11.11
CA GLU A 680 6.87 -12.72 -11.80
C GLU A 680 7.84 -11.54 -11.85
N GLY A 681 8.77 -11.60 -12.81
CA GLY A 681 9.74 -10.54 -13.04
C GLY A 681 10.87 -10.46 -12.01
N LEU A 682 11.20 -11.56 -11.29
CA LEU A 682 12.38 -11.56 -10.43
C LEU A 682 13.64 -11.49 -11.27
N GLN A 683 14.43 -10.45 -11.03
CA GLN A 683 15.69 -10.20 -11.70
C GLN A 683 16.59 -9.28 -10.87
N VAL A 684 17.87 -9.25 -11.21
CA VAL A 684 18.82 -8.23 -10.75
C VAL A 684 19.34 -7.47 -11.97
N CYS A 685 19.19 -6.16 -11.99
CA CYS A 685 19.74 -5.25 -12.97
C CYS A 685 20.97 -4.54 -12.39
N VAL A 686 22.07 -4.55 -13.13
CA VAL A 686 23.29 -3.83 -12.79
C VAL A 686 23.62 -2.86 -13.91
N GLU A 687 23.73 -1.58 -13.58
CA GLU A 687 24.09 -0.54 -14.55
C GLU A 687 24.85 0.62 -13.91
N TYR A 688 25.52 1.42 -14.74
CA TYR A 688 25.97 2.74 -14.29
C TYR A 688 24.76 3.64 -14.05
N LEU A 689 24.78 4.42 -12.97
CA LEU A 689 23.61 5.17 -12.50
C LEU A 689 23.10 6.13 -13.60
N PRO A 690 21.85 5.96 -14.09
CA PRO A 690 21.25 6.93 -14.97
C PRO A 690 21.00 8.25 -14.24
N LEU A 691 21.36 9.37 -14.88
CA LEU A 691 21.16 10.71 -14.31
C LEU A 691 19.72 11.23 -14.46
N GLY A 692 18.89 10.53 -15.23
CA GLY A 692 17.54 10.96 -15.54
C GLY A 692 17.51 12.26 -16.35
N THR A 693 16.47 13.06 -16.13
CA THR A 693 16.26 14.34 -16.82
C THR A 693 16.88 15.53 -16.08
N GLY A 694 17.31 15.34 -14.82
CA GLY A 694 17.75 16.42 -13.92
C GLY A 694 16.65 17.45 -13.63
N SER A 695 15.38 17.08 -13.82
CA SER A 695 14.22 17.96 -13.65
C SER A 695 13.04 17.18 -13.08
N ARG A 696 12.23 17.84 -12.25
CA ARG A 696 10.92 17.32 -11.84
C ARG A 696 9.85 17.49 -12.91
N HIS A 697 10.07 18.35 -13.89
CA HIS A 697 9.11 18.63 -14.96
C HIS A 697 9.68 18.25 -16.33
N VAL A 698 8.85 17.59 -17.13
CA VAL A 698 9.10 17.30 -18.54
C VAL A 698 7.85 17.61 -19.36
N SER A 699 8.05 18.09 -20.59
CA SER A 699 6.99 18.29 -21.57
C SER A 699 7.52 18.00 -22.95
N PHE A 700 6.89 17.09 -23.69
CA PHE A 700 7.31 16.69 -25.02
C PHE A 700 6.15 16.12 -25.85
N ASP A 701 6.32 16.17 -27.17
CA ASP A 701 5.44 15.50 -28.13
C ASP A 701 6.14 14.22 -28.64
N ALA A 702 5.36 13.18 -28.93
CA ALA A 702 5.85 11.94 -29.51
C ALA A 702 4.89 11.43 -30.61
N GLU A 703 5.46 10.85 -31.66
CA GLU A 703 4.69 10.22 -32.75
C GLU A 703 4.81 8.70 -32.61
N ILE A 704 3.69 8.05 -32.30
CA ILE A 704 3.66 6.66 -31.85
C ILE A 704 3.15 5.75 -32.96
N PRO A 705 3.97 4.84 -33.51
CA PRO A 705 3.50 3.90 -34.52
C PRO A 705 2.39 3.01 -33.95
N LEU A 706 1.23 2.96 -34.62
CA LEU A 706 0.10 2.11 -34.20
C LEU A 706 0.22 0.67 -34.69
N SER A 707 1.09 0.41 -35.67
CA SER A 707 1.44 -0.94 -36.12
C SER A 707 2.88 -1.30 -35.78
N GLY A 708 3.11 -2.54 -35.34
CA GLY A 708 4.43 -3.15 -35.23
C GLY A 708 4.69 -4.17 -36.35
N GLU A 709 5.84 -4.84 -36.31
CA GLU A 709 6.12 -6.00 -37.19
C GLU A 709 5.23 -7.21 -36.84
N ASP A 710 4.62 -7.20 -35.65
CA ASP A 710 3.72 -8.25 -35.17
C ASP A 710 2.33 -8.12 -35.81
N LYS A 711 1.88 -9.22 -36.43
CA LYS A 711 0.58 -9.33 -37.12
C LYS A 711 -0.59 -9.38 -36.13
N ALA A 712 -0.85 -8.30 -35.40
CA ALA A 712 -2.08 -8.17 -34.63
C ALA A 712 -3.29 -8.17 -35.59
N PRO A 713 -4.40 -8.85 -35.24
CA PRO A 713 -5.62 -8.80 -36.03
C PRO A 713 -6.14 -7.36 -36.13
N SER A 714 -6.43 -6.91 -37.35
CA SER A 714 -6.64 -5.50 -37.72
C SER A 714 -7.99 -4.90 -37.29
N THR A 715 -8.67 -5.41 -36.26
CA THR A 715 -10.04 -4.98 -35.90
C THR A 715 -10.24 -4.60 -34.45
N GLU A 716 -9.27 -4.83 -33.56
CA GLU A 716 -9.36 -4.47 -32.14
C GLU A 716 -8.48 -3.24 -31.83
N ALA A 717 -8.90 -2.43 -30.86
CA ALA A 717 -8.24 -1.17 -30.53
C ALA A 717 -6.88 -1.40 -29.87
N THR A 718 -5.85 -0.69 -30.32
CA THR A 718 -4.52 -0.66 -29.71
C THR A 718 -4.54 0.26 -28.50
N ALA A 719 -4.03 -0.22 -27.37
CA ALA A 719 -3.83 0.58 -26.17
C ALA A 719 -2.52 1.38 -26.27
N VAL A 720 -2.53 2.67 -25.98
CA VAL A 720 -1.31 3.49 -25.85
C VAL A 720 -1.35 4.23 -24.53
N TYR A 721 -0.35 4.05 -23.67
CA TYR A 721 -0.28 4.70 -22.36
C TYR A 721 1.16 5.09 -22.02
N VAL A 722 1.30 5.90 -20.96
CA VAL A 722 2.59 6.39 -20.46
C VAL A 722 2.90 5.76 -19.11
N ARG A 723 4.14 5.30 -18.93
CA ARG A 723 4.73 4.93 -17.63
C ARG A 723 5.86 5.89 -17.30
N LEU A 724 5.75 6.60 -16.18
CA LEU A 724 6.79 7.49 -15.66
C LEU A 724 7.50 6.82 -14.49
N THR A 725 8.83 6.93 -14.46
CA THR A 725 9.68 6.51 -13.33
C THR A 725 10.49 7.70 -12.84
N GLN A 726 10.53 7.92 -11.54
CA GLN A 726 11.35 8.92 -10.87
C GLN A 726 12.67 8.30 -10.39
N VAL A 727 13.67 9.13 -10.12
CA VAL A 727 15.01 8.65 -9.69
C VAL A 727 15.01 7.98 -8.31
N ASP A 728 13.93 8.10 -7.54
CA ASP A 728 13.68 7.42 -6.27
C ASP A 728 12.88 6.11 -6.43
N GLY A 729 12.56 5.72 -7.67
CA GLY A 729 11.79 4.50 -7.99
C GLY A 729 10.27 4.69 -8.03
N ALA A 730 9.74 5.84 -7.60
CA ALA A 730 8.32 6.13 -7.64
C ALA A 730 7.79 6.20 -9.08
N ARG A 731 6.53 5.79 -9.29
CA ARG A 731 5.95 5.57 -10.62
C ARG A 731 4.54 6.15 -10.78
N ALA A 732 4.22 6.47 -12.03
CA ALA A 732 2.86 6.78 -12.48
C ALA A 732 2.52 6.07 -13.80
N TRP A 733 1.26 5.68 -13.97
CA TRP A 733 0.73 5.01 -15.17
C TRP A 733 -0.52 5.72 -15.67
N SER A 734 -0.46 6.37 -16.84
CA SER A 734 -1.65 6.98 -17.44
C SER A 734 -2.68 5.92 -17.84
N SER A 735 -3.98 6.24 -17.79
CA SER A 735 -4.94 5.38 -18.48
C SER A 735 -4.66 5.34 -19.99
N PRO A 736 -4.92 4.22 -20.68
CA PRO A 736 -4.62 4.13 -22.11
C PRO A 736 -5.59 4.93 -22.98
N PHE A 737 -5.09 5.45 -24.09
CA PHE A 737 -5.92 5.69 -25.27
C PHE A 737 -6.21 4.36 -25.95
N TYR A 738 -7.44 4.16 -26.43
CA TYR A 738 -7.82 2.98 -27.20
C TYR A 738 -8.07 3.36 -28.65
N VAL A 739 -7.09 3.09 -29.51
CA VAL A 739 -7.07 3.59 -30.88
C VAL A 739 -7.33 2.48 -31.88
N SER A 740 -8.41 2.62 -32.65
CA SER A 740 -8.75 1.74 -33.77
C SER A 740 -8.27 2.34 -35.09
N ARG A 741 -7.89 1.48 -36.05
CA ARG A 741 -7.57 1.92 -37.42
C ARG A 741 -8.81 1.82 -38.30
N GLY A 742 -9.21 2.94 -38.90
CA GLY A 742 -10.37 3.07 -39.79
C GLY A 742 -10.14 2.52 -41.20
#